data_AF-A0A1G3GS64-F1
#
_entry.id   AF-A0A1G3GS64-F1
#
_cell.length_a   1.000
_cell.length_b   1.000
_cell.length_c   1.000
_cell.angle_alpha   90.00
_cell.angle_beta   90.00
_cell.angle_gamma   90.00
#
_symmetry.space_group_name_H-M   'P 1'
#
loop_
_entity.id
_entity.type
_entity.pdbx_description
1 polymer ?
#
loop_
_entity_poly.entity_id
_entity_poly.type
_entity_poly.pdbx_seq_one_letter_code
_entity_poly.pdbx_strand_id
1 'polypeptide(L)'
;MPDNSTILSLPLILPAQAQKHVTHNEALRILDVAVQAAVSNRNLTAPPLGPVVGQRHIIAADASGEWAAKAGQIALFADGYWSYFAPQKGWRVWIEAEDAVATFDGAVWKTQAEGALTVARLGVAATPDVTNRLAVSAPATLLTHAGAGHQLKLNKASAGDTASLLFQTGFAGRAEMGTIGADAFGIKVSADGAAFYDALLVAGASGVVSLPQGVAAAGFSLRDAGDPAKQGAFSVADLTAGALRTYTLPDVSSEVAVLAGAQSFSGAKTFAGAVTVSAASADFGTASGVANYGLGVGATVAAATKTVNLGTGGVAGSTTVVTVGSGVAGAEGSLVVNLPTVTFANTVTAVGMTEAAVVAKYLGLGGASGDATNRLSVNSPAVLLNNAGAGIETTLNKAAMGDDASIAFKTGFSARALVGLLGSDDLAVKVSADGASYTTALTVAAASGQVSLAKPVILSGQSADPVAPADGTIWHNGSTGQLCAQIDGRVKALDSQQDLPFLLPPVGEYVMTTTGCGGASLASALAGAAGRIEIFPFVPRANLVVDRMAFNVTVAAAGALGRILLYDADANGRPASLLVETADMDCGTTGVKETAVALTLTRGRSYWVGVRHSATFTLSAWLAAMSPDINGGTAPNLNARKVLRRTLAFGTAAPASWGFTSAEIMAGALAPAVWLRMA
;
A
#
# COMPACT_ATOMS: atom_id res chain seq x y z
N MET A 1 41.42 48.61 135.76
CA MET A 1 40.48 48.45 134.63
C MET A 1 40.88 49.49 133.60
N PRO A 2 40.99 49.13 132.31
CA PRO A 2 41.26 50.12 131.26
C PRO A 2 40.10 51.12 131.15
N ASP A 3 40.42 52.37 130.80
CA ASP A 3 39.44 53.47 130.66
C ASP A 3 38.69 53.44 129.32
N ASN A 4 39.15 52.63 128.35
CA ASN A 4 38.60 52.51 127.00
C ASN A 4 38.41 51.04 126.58
N SER A 5 37.52 50.79 125.61
CA SER A 5 37.39 49.50 124.91
C SER A 5 38.58 49.21 124.00
N THR A 6 38.74 47.94 123.59
CA THR A 6 39.98 47.46 122.97
C THR A 6 40.10 47.78 121.48
N ILE A 7 38.99 47.77 120.73
CA ILE A 7 39.01 47.86 119.26
C ILE A 7 38.78 49.29 118.78
N LEU A 8 37.70 49.91 119.24
CA LEU A 8 37.23 51.23 118.82
C LEU A 8 37.60 52.34 119.82
N SER A 9 38.30 52.01 120.90
CA SER A 9 38.70 52.97 121.95
C SER A 9 37.53 53.75 122.56
N LEU A 10 36.39 53.08 122.78
CA LEU A 10 35.19 53.68 123.37
C LEU A 10 35.40 53.91 124.88
N PRO A 11 35.14 55.11 125.42
CA PRO A 11 35.31 55.39 126.84
C PRO A 11 34.40 54.53 127.73
N LEU A 12 34.98 53.89 128.74
CA LEU A 12 34.29 53.09 129.75
C LEU A 12 34.04 53.90 131.03
N ILE A 13 32.95 53.61 131.74
CA ILE A 13 32.62 54.26 133.01
C ILE A 13 33.38 53.59 134.16
N LEU A 14 34.10 54.38 134.96
CA LEU A 14 34.84 53.92 136.15
C LEU A 14 33.91 53.45 137.29
N PRO A 15 34.36 52.55 138.19
CA PRO A 15 33.53 52.02 139.27
C PRO A 15 33.00 53.12 140.22
N ALA A 16 31.69 53.14 140.45
CA ALA A 16 30.99 54.04 141.38
C ALA A 16 29.79 53.33 142.05
N GLN A 17 29.11 54.00 143.00
CA GLN A 17 27.92 53.47 143.70
C GLN A 17 26.80 53.04 142.72
N ALA A 18 26.11 51.94 143.04
CA ALA A 18 24.99 51.33 142.30
C ALA A 18 25.30 50.60 140.98
N GLN A 19 26.57 50.28 140.69
CA GLN A 19 26.98 49.31 139.64
C GLN A 19 26.45 49.54 138.21
N LYS A 20 25.97 50.75 137.87
CA LYS A 20 25.47 51.09 136.51
C LYS A 20 26.53 50.93 135.41
N HIS A 21 27.81 51.09 135.77
CA HIS A 21 28.95 50.88 134.88
C HIS A 21 29.02 49.45 134.34
N VAL A 22 28.52 48.45 135.07
CA VAL A 22 28.59 47.05 134.67
C VAL A 22 27.78 46.80 133.39
N THR A 23 26.51 47.19 133.37
CA THR A 23 25.61 46.95 132.22
C THR A 23 25.93 47.85 131.04
N HIS A 24 26.33 49.11 131.28
CA HIS A 24 26.70 50.04 130.21
C HIS A 24 28.03 49.65 129.54
N ASN A 25 29.07 49.36 130.33
CA ASN A 25 30.36 48.96 129.76
C ASN A 25 30.25 47.63 129.01
N GLU A 26 29.37 46.73 129.44
CA GLU A 26 29.09 45.48 128.70
C GLU A 26 28.44 45.76 127.34
N ALA A 27 27.48 46.70 127.27
CA ALA A 27 26.91 47.12 125.99
C ALA A 27 27.97 47.75 125.05
N LEU A 28 28.88 48.56 125.60
CA LEU A 28 29.99 49.13 124.83
C LEU A 28 30.97 48.07 124.33
N ARG A 29 31.26 47.03 125.13
CA ARG A 29 32.11 45.90 124.71
C ARG A 29 31.49 45.10 123.57
N ILE A 30 30.18 44.89 123.59
CA ILE A 30 29.47 44.24 122.48
C ILE A 30 29.58 45.11 121.21
N LEU A 31 29.36 46.42 121.32
CA LEU A 31 29.48 47.34 120.19
C LEU A 31 30.92 47.41 119.64
N ASP A 32 31.92 47.36 120.52
CA ASP A 32 33.35 47.35 120.18
C ASP A 32 33.74 46.19 119.24
N VAL A 33 33.04 45.06 119.37
CA VAL A 33 33.27 43.88 118.53
C VAL A 33 32.30 43.80 117.35
N ALA A 34 31.04 44.21 117.51
CA ALA A 34 30.00 44.04 116.50
C ALA A 34 30.02 45.10 115.38
N VAL A 35 30.45 46.33 115.69
CA VAL A 35 30.48 47.43 114.72
C VAL A 35 31.76 47.37 113.90
N GLN A 36 31.64 47.40 112.56
CA GLN A 36 32.79 47.25 111.65
C GLN A 36 33.64 46.00 111.98
N ALA A 37 32.96 44.92 112.34
CA ALA A 37 33.59 43.71 112.86
C ALA A 37 34.55 43.10 111.84
N ALA A 38 35.79 42.88 112.27
CA ALA A 38 36.82 42.19 111.51
C ALA A 38 37.45 41.10 112.39
N VAL A 39 37.67 39.92 111.82
CA VAL A 39 38.30 38.78 112.49
C VAL A 39 39.43 38.25 111.62
N SER A 40 40.48 37.73 112.25
CA SER A 40 41.64 37.22 111.54
C SER A 40 41.31 35.92 110.79
N ASN A 41 40.50 35.03 111.37
CA ASN A 41 39.98 33.84 110.68
C ASN A 41 38.71 33.30 111.36
N ARG A 42 38.09 32.29 110.73
CA ARG A 42 36.95 31.53 111.29
C ARG A 42 37.15 30.01 111.41
N ASN A 43 38.35 29.51 111.10
CA ASN A 43 38.62 28.07 110.94
C ASN A 43 39.51 27.48 112.06
N LEU A 44 39.82 28.25 113.10
CA LEU A 44 40.59 27.74 114.24
C LEU A 44 39.65 27.10 115.29
N THR A 45 39.99 25.89 115.70
CA THR A 45 39.30 25.12 116.74
C THR A 45 39.95 25.28 118.12
N ALA A 46 41.09 25.94 118.23
CA ALA A 46 41.80 26.23 119.49
C ALA A 46 42.43 27.64 119.42
N PRO A 47 42.58 28.35 120.55
CA PRO A 47 43.21 29.66 120.57
C PRO A 47 44.67 29.60 120.05
N PRO A 48 45.11 30.59 119.25
CA PRO A 48 46.49 30.65 118.78
C PRO A 48 47.48 30.79 119.94
N LEU A 49 48.69 30.23 119.76
CA LEU A 49 49.79 30.42 120.72
C LEU A 49 50.28 31.87 120.65
N GLY A 50 50.25 32.58 121.78
CA GLY A 50 50.69 33.98 121.87
C GLY A 50 49.72 34.98 121.23
N PRO A 51 48.44 35.02 121.64
CA PRO A 51 47.48 35.96 121.07
C PRO A 51 47.83 37.42 121.41
N VAL A 52 47.60 38.31 120.45
CA VAL A 52 47.83 39.76 120.62
C VAL A 52 46.55 40.46 121.04
N VAL A 53 46.67 41.50 121.86
CA VAL A 53 45.50 42.28 122.30
C VAL A 53 44.78 42.87 121.08
N GLY A 54 43.45 42.71 121.03
CA GLY A 54 42.61 43.11 119.89
C GLY A 54 42.45 42.04 118.80
N GLN A 55 43.14 40.90 118.92
CA GLN A 55 42.98 39.77 118.00
C GLN A 55 41.57 39.17 118.14
N ARG A 56 40.90 38.96 117.01
CA ARG A 56 39.53 38.44 116.96
C ARG A 56 39.43 37.24 116.04
N HIS A 57 38.66 36.24 116.46
CA HIS A 57 38.40 35.03 115.66
C HIS A 57 36.93 34.67 115.73
N ILE A 58 36.37 34.14 114.65
CA ILE A 58 35.17 33.31 114.77
C ILE A 58 35.65 31.91 115.16
N ILE A 59 35.12 31.38 116.25
CA ILE A 59 35.52 30.06 116.74
C ILE A 59 34.91 29.00 115.81
N ALA A 60 35.73 28.11 115.26
CA ALA A 60 35.26 27.01 114.42
C ALA A 60 34.44 25.99 115.22
N ALA A 61 33.77 25.07 114.51
CA ALA A 61 33.16 23.89 115.13
C ALA A 61 34.20 23.05 115.89
N ASP A 62 33.75 22.20 116.82
CA ASP A 62 34.63 21.31 117.62
C ASP A 62 35.72 22.06 118.41
N ALA A 63 35.37 23.23 118.92
CA ALA A 63 36.26 24.08 119.69
C ALA A 63 36.82 23.39 120.96
N SER A 64 38.10 23.62 121.24
CA SER A 64 38.88 22.99 122.30
C SER A 64 39.69 24.03 123.09
N GLY A 65 40.31 23.61 124.20
CA GLY A 65 41.04 24.51 125.10
C GLY A 65 40.11 25.57 125.70
N GLU A 66 40.57 26.82 125.79
CA GLU A 66 39.76 27.93 126.34
C GLU A 66 38.50 28.22 125.52
N TRP A 67 38.48 27.83 124.24
CA TRP A 67 37.36 28.05 123.33
C TRP A 67 36.27 26.95 123.40
N ALA A 68 36.44 25.94 124.25
CA ALA A 68 35.49 24.84 124.39
C ALA A 68 34.05 25.33 124.64
N ALA A 69 33.10 24.76 123.91
CA ALA A 69 31.67 25.12 123.93
C ALA A 69 31.33 26.57 123.47
N LYS A 70 32.24 27.26 122.77
CA LYS A 70 32.05 28.62 122.22
C LYS A 70 32.05 28.69 120.69
N ALA A 71 31.88 27.54 120.01
CA ALA A 71 31.82 27.47 118.55
C ALA A 71 30.81 28.47 117.96
N GLY A 72 31.18 29.13 116.86
CA GLY A 72 30.38 30.14 116.17
C GLY A 72 30.40 31.54 116.80
N GLN A 73 30.89 31.69 118.04
CA GLN A 73 31.03 33.00 118.69
C GLN A 73 32.26 33.75 118.17
N ILE A 74 32.23 35.07 118.28
CA ILE A 74 33.42 35.90 118.04
C ILE A 74 34.22 35.95 119.34
N ALA A 75 35.43 35.44 119.31
CA ALA A 75 36.40 35.57 120.38
C ALA A 75 37.21 36.87 120.20
N LEU A 76 37.42 37.64 121.26
CA LEU A 76 38.32 38.80 121.33
C LEU A 76 39.35 38.55 122.44
N PHE A 77 40.64 38.67 122.13
CA PHE A 77 41.69 38.63 123.15
C PHE A 77 41.94 40.03 123.73
N ALA A 78 41.69 40.20 125.02
CA ALA A 78 41.89 41.46 125.74
C ALA A 78 42.16 41.17 127.23
N ASP A 79 42.89 42.06 127.92
CA ASP A 79 43.18 41.94 129.36
C ASP A 79 43.76 40.58 129.80
N GLY A 80 44.43 39.86 128.88
CA GLY A 80 45.07 38.56 129.15
C GLY A 80 44.15 37.34 129.05
N TYR A 81 42.90 37.48 128.61
CA TYR A 81 41.95 36.39 128.42
C TYR A 81 41.08 36.58 127.16
N TRP A 82 40.34 35.55 126.76
CA TRP A 82 39.37 35.63 125.67
C TRP A 82 37.97 36.01 126.16
N SER A 83 37.41 37.06 125.58
CA SER A 83 35.99 37.43 125.70
C SER A 83 35.21 36.87 124.51
N TYR A 84 33.98 36.43 124.72
CA TYR A 84 33.18 35.75 123.69
C TYR A 84 31.85 36.45 123.45
N PHE A 85 31.53 36.67 122.18
CA PHE A 85 30.35 37.39 121.73
C PHE A 85 29.49 36.50 120.84
N ALA A 86 28.27 36.20 121.28
CA ALA A 86 27.32 35.43 120.49
C ALA A 86 26.71 36.29 119.38
N PRO A 87 26.82 35.89 118.10
CA PRO A 87 26.26 36.67 117.00
C PRO A 87 24.74 36.53 116.89
N GLN A 88 24.10 37.53 116.28
CA GLN A 88 22.69 37.46 115.89
C GLN A 88 22.56 37.30 114.37
N LYS A 89 21.45 36.70 113.93
CA LYS A 89 21.16 36.54 112.51
C LYS A 89 21.25 37.88 111.78
N GLY A 90 22.02 37.92 110.69
CA GLY A 90 22.26 39.11 109.89
C GLY A 90 23.52 39.89 110.26
N TRP A 91 24.23 39.54 111.35
CA TRP A 91 25.54 40.11 111.65
C TRP A 91 26.52 39.84 110.51
N ARG A 92 27.39 40.82 110.23
CA ARG A 92 28.39 40.75 109.17
C ARG A 92 29.78 41.00 109.75
N VAL A 93 30.74 40.19 109.33
CA VAL A 93 32.13 40.25 109.77
C VAL A 93 33.03 40.12 108.55
N TRP A 94 34.04 40.99 108.45
CA TRP A 94 35.15 40.82 107.51
C TRP A 94 36.10 39.75 108.03
N ILE A 95 36.40 38.74 107.23
CA ILE A 95 37.34 37.66 107.57
C ILE A 95 38.62 37.90 106.78
N GLU A 96 39.67 38.32 107.48
CA GLU A 96 40.95 38.71 106.86
C GLU A 96 41.57 37.56 106.07
N ALA A 97 41.55 36.33 106.61
CA ALA A 97 42.11 35.15 105.95
C ALA A 97 41.39 34.73 104.66
N GLU A 98 40.17 35.23 104.40
CA GLU A 98 39.36 34.85 103.25
C GLU A 98 39.11 36.02 102.27
N ASP A 99 39.54 37.23 102.60
CA ASP A 99 39.27 38.46 101.84
C ASP A 99 37.76 38.63 101.54
N ALA A 100 36.92 38.27 102.52
CA ALA A 100 35.47 38.16 102.33
C ALA A 100 34.66 38.58 103.56
N VAL A 101 33.44 39.05 103.30
CA VAL A 101 32.43 39.27 104.33
C VAL A 101 31.66 37.97 104.56
N ALA A 102 31.63 37.49 105.80
CA ALA A 102 30.70 36.47 106.23
C ALA A 102 29.48 37.10 106.89
N THR A 103 28.31 36.53 106.62
CA THR A 103 27.05 36.87 107.30
C THR A 103 26.60 35.69 108.15
N PHE A 104 26.19 35.93 109.39
CA PHE A 104 25.62 34.89 110.24
C PHE A 104 24.16 34.65 109.85
N ASP A 105 23.82 33.43 109.39
CA ASP A 105 22.47 33.09 108.91
C ASP A 105 21.47 32.74 110.03
N GLY A 106 21.94 32.73 111.28
CA GLY A 106 21.22 32.30 112.47
C GLY A 106 21.73 30.99 113.05
N ALA A 107 22.55 30.24 112.30
CA ALA A 107 23.20 29.01 112.76
C ALA A 107 24.71 29.02 112.48
N VAL A 108 25.13 29.46 111.29
CA VAL A 108 26.53 29.46 110.85
C VAL A 108 26.91 30.76 110.14
N TRP A 109 28.20 31.06 110.12
CA TRP A 109 28.77 32.13 109.32
C TRP A 109 28.99 31.66 107.88
N LYS A 110 28.46 32.38 106.90
CA LYS A 110 28.62 32.07 105.46
C LYS A 110 29.11 33.26 104.67
N THR A 111 30.06 33.04 103.77
CA THR A 111 30.42 34.02 102.74
C THR A 111 29.49 33.88 101.53
N GLN A 112 29.49 34.87 100.65
CA GLN A 112 28.68 34.83 99.43
C GLN A 112 29.10 33.69 98.48
N ALA A 113 30.37 33.27 98.52
CA ALA A 113 30.91 32.20 97.68
C ALA A 113 30.45 30.80 98.12
N GLU A 114 30.02 30.63 99.36
CA GLU A 114 29.58 29.35 99.93
C GLU A 114 28.10 29.03 99.65
N GLY A 115 27.36 29.97 99.07
CA GLY A 115 25.94 29.83 98.75
C GLY A 115 25.63 30.03 97.27
N ALA A 116 24.43 29.61 96.85
CA ALA A 116 23.93 29.92 95.52
C ALA A 116 23.67 31.43 95.39
N LEU A 117 24.27 32.07 94.39
CA LEU A 117 23.95 33.46 94.06
C LEU A 117 22.54 33.54 93.44
N THR A 118 21.56 33.95 94.23
CA THR A 118 20.19 34.19 93.76
C THR A 118 19.91 35.68 93.75
N VAL A 119 19.77 36.25 92.55
CA VAL A 119 19.49 37.68 92.36
C VAL A 119 18.32 37.86 91.41
N ALA A 120 17.49 38.88 91.63
CA ALA A 120 16.36 39.17 90.76
C ALA A 120 16.80 39.65 89.37
N ARG A 121 17.92 40.40 89.32
CA ARG A 121 18.56 40.89 88.10
C ARG A 121 20.08 40.98 88.33
N LEU A 122 20.86 40.70 87.28
CA LEU A 122 22.31 40.77 87.29
C LEU A 122 22.81 41.56 86.07
N GLY A 123 23.51 42.66 86.32
CA GLY A 123 24.08 43.53 85.30
C GLY A 123 25.60 43.56 85.37
N VAL A 124 26.27 43.42 84.22
CA VAL A 124 27.72 43.65 84.10
C VAL A 124 27.92 44.82 83.14
N ALA A 125 28.28 45.98 83.71
CA ALA A 125 28.38 47.26 82.99
C ALA A 125 27.12 47.67 82.18
N ALA A 126 25.97 47.06 82.50
CA ALA A 126 24.67 47.32 81.89
C ALA A 126 23.58 47.33 82.98
N THR A 127 22.49 48.06 82.75
CA THR A 127 21.32 48.04 83.63
C THR A 127 20.36 46.93 83.17
N PRO A 128 20.16 45.85 83.96
CA PRO A 128 19.23 44.79 83.60
C PRO A 128 17.77 45.20 83.86
N ASP A 129 16.85 44.69 83.05
CA ASP A 129 15.42 45.00 83.11
C ASP A 129 14.56 43.76 83.49
N VAL A 130 13.23 43.86 83.42
CA VAL A 130 12.31 42.74 83.77
C VAL A 130 12.38 41.58 82.77
N THR A 131 12.76 41.86 81.54
CA THR A 131 12.87 40.93 80.40
C THR A 131 14.31 40.40 80.32
N ASN A 132 15.30 41.29 80.22
CA ASN A 132 16.73 40.98 80.20
C ASN A 132 17.30 40.97 81.61
N ARG A 133 16.91 39.96 82.39
CA ARG A 133 17.33 39.85 83.82
C ARG A 133 18.83 39.62 83.99
N LEU A 134 19.50 39.09 82.98
CA LEU A 134 20.95 39.10 82.84
C LEU A 134 21.31 40.03 81.68
N ALA A 135 22.05 41.10 81.96
CA ALA A 135 22.50 42.05 80.94
C ALA A 135 24.01 42.27 81.05
N VAL A 136 24.71 42.18 79.91
CA VAL A 136 26.16 42.37 79.83
C VAL A 136 26.46 43.38 78.73
N SER A 137 27.15 44.47 79.06
CA SER A 137 27.68 45.43 78.09
C SER A 137 29.20 45.41 78.18
N ALA A 138 29.82 44.55 77.38
CA ALA A 138 31.25 44.36 77.33
C ALA A 138 31.70 44.00 75.90
N PRO A 139 32.98 44.17 75.54
CA PRO A 139 33.51 43.72 74.25
C PRO A 139 33.33 42.21 74.00
N ALA A 140 33.28 41.39 75.05
CA ALA A 140 33.06 39.95 74.96
C ALA A 140 32.37 39.39 76.21
N THR A 141 31.66 38.27 76.04
CA THR A 141 31.19 37.40 77.14
C THR A 141 31.80 36.02 76.91
N LEU A 142 32.58 35.52 77.88
CA LEU A 142 33.15 34.18 77.83
C LEU A 142 32.35 33.22 78.72
N LEU A 143 31.81 32.16 78.12
CA LEU A 143 31.24 31.01 78.82
C LEU A 143 32.17 29.82 78.61
N THR A 144 32.83 29.35 79.67
CA THR A 144 33.88 28.32 79.57
C THR A 144 33.52 27.05 80.34
N HIS A 145 34.31 25.98 80.13
CA HIS A 145 34.09 24.65 80.68
C HIS A 145 34.93 24.38 81.93
N ALA A 146 34.49 23.41 82.74
CA ALA A 146 35.29 22.83 83.82
C ALA A 146 36.05 21.55 83.37
N GLY A 147 36.08 21.22 82.07
CA GLY A 147 36.69 19.99 81.54
C GLY A 147 36.20 19.61 80.14
N ALA A 148 35.61 18.42 79.99
CA ALA A 148 35.30 17.82 78.69
C ALA A 148 34.21 18.51 77.84
N GLY A 149 33.51 19.53 78.35
CA GLY A 149 32.50 20.24 77.55
C GLY A 149 31.79 21.37 78.28
N HIS A 150 31.04 22.17 77.51
CA HIS A 150 30.16 23.24 77.97
C HIS A 150 28.84 23.19 77.19
N GLN A 151 27.72 23.54 77.82
CA GLN A 151 26.40 23.57 77.17
C GLN A 151 25.60 24.78 77.61
N LEU A 152 25.10 25.53 76.64
CA LEU A 152 24.04 26.51 76.86
C LEU A 152 22.69 25.82 76.63
N LYS A 153 21.83 25.81 77.65
CA LYS A 153 20.46 25.30 77.52
C LYS A 153 19.51 26.47 77.34
N LEU A 154 18.84 26.51 76.19
CA LEU A 154 17.74 27.42 75.89
C LEU A 154 16.45 26.60 75.86
N ASN A 155 15.51 26.90 76.74
CA ASN A 155 14.27 26.16 76.87
C ASN A 155 13.08 27.08 76.62
N LYS A 156 12.09 26.59 75.87
CA LYS A 156 10.83 27.29 75.60
C LYS A 156 9.66 26.53 76.23
N ALA A 157 8.58 27.24 76.56
CA ALA A 157 7.46 26.67 77.30
C ALA A 157 6.54 25.82 76.40
N SER A 158 6.40 26.20 75.13
CA SER A 158 5.55 25.52 74.15
C SER A 158 6.21 25.42 72.77
N ALA A 159 5.62 24.61 71.89
CA ALA A 159 6.11 24.42 70.52
C ALA A 159 6.15 25.74 69.72
N GLY A 160 5.16 26.61 69.88
CA GLY A 160 5.03 27.88 69.16
C GLY A 160 5.88 29.03 69.71
N ASP A 161 6.58 28.82 70.82
CA ASP A 161 7.46 29.83 71.40
C ASP A 161 8.84 29.87 70.70
N THR A 162 9.68 30.81 71.12
CA THR A 162 11.04 30.99 70.60
C THR A 162 12.08 30.65 71.66
N ALA A 163 13.01 29.76 71.29
CA ALA A 163 14.28 29.57 71.98
C ALA A 163 15.40 29.72 70.95
N SER A 164 16.14 30.83 71.02
CA SER A 164 17.03 31.25 69.94
C SER A 164 18.22 32.08 70.43
N LEU A 165 19.17 32.25 69.52
CA LEU A 165 20.18 33.29 69.57
C LEU A 165 19.84 34.32 68.50
N LEU A 166 19.53 35.55 68.95
CA LEU A 166 19.19 36.68 68.08
C LEU A 166 20.41 37.59 67.92
N PHE A 167 20.86 37.76 66.68
CA PHE A 167 21.94 38.66 66.30
C PHE A 167 21.35 40.01 65.88
N GLN A 168 21.83 41.09 66.49
CA GLN A 168 21.27 42.43 66.32
C GLN A 168 22.33 43.46 65.92
N THR A 169 21.88 44.53 65.27
CA THR A 169 22.65 45.77 65.07
C THR A 169 21.78 46.95 65.45
N GLY A 170 22.25 47.80 66.37
CA GLY A 170 21.45 48.93 66.86
C GLY A 170 20.08 48.53 67.43
N PHE A 171 20.03 47.41 68.16
CA PHE A 171 18.80 46.81 68.72
C PHE A 171 17.76 46.30 67.69
N ALA A 172 18.10 46.28 66.40
CA ALA A 172 17.28 45.66 65.37
C ALA A 172 17.80 44.26 65.02
N GLY A 173 16.90 43.26 64.95
CA GLY A 173 17.25 41.89 64.56
C GLY A 173 17.78 41.80 63.12
N ARG A 174 18.78 40.95 62.90
CA ARG A 174 19.39 40.73 61.57
C ARG A 174 19.47 39.25 61.20
N ALA A 175 19.77 38.41 62.18
CA ALA A 175 19.73 36.97 62.02
C ALA A 175 19.26 36.33 63.33
N GLU A 176 18.57 35.21 63.24
CA GLU A 176 18.13 34.45 64.40
C GLU A 176 18.30 32.96 64.11
N MET A 177 18.87 32.21 65.07
CA MET A 177 19.02 30.76 64.96
C MET A 177 18.50 30.05 66.21
N GLY A 178 17.78 28.95 66.00
CA GLY A 178 17.22 28.15 67.08
C GLY A 178 15.89 27.50 66.69
N THR A 179 15.07 27.19 67.69
CA THR A 179 13.69 26.69 67.50
C THR A 179 12.73 27.87 67.62
N ILE A 180 12.31 28.41 66.48
CA ILE A 180 11.70 29.75 66.37
C ILE A 180 10.27 29.61 65.84
N GLY A 181 9.28 29.59 66.74
CA GLY A 181 7.87 29.42 66.38
C GLY A 181 7.47 27.97 66.07
N ALA A 182 8.39 27.02 66.27
CA ALA A 182 8.21 25.58 66.10
C ALA A 182 9.33 24.83 66.85
N ASP A 183 9.25 23.49 66.90
CA ASP A 183 10.34 22.64 67.42
C ASP A 183 11.44 22.34 66.40
N ALA A 184 11.23 22.68 65.12
CA ALA A 184 12.23 22.56 64.07
C ALA A 184 13.35 23.60 64.25
N PHE A 185 14.60 23.19 64.03
CA PHE A 185 15.72 24.12 64.02
C PHE A 185 15.68 24.96 62.74
N GLY A 186 15.82 26.28 62.87
CA GLY A 186 15.80 27.19 61.74
C GLY A 186 16.81 28.32 61.87
N ILE A 187 17.13 28.91 60.72
CA ILE A 187 17.89 30.15 60.60
C ILE A 187 17.04 31.12 59.80
N LYS A 188 16.77 32.28 60.40
CA LYS A 188 16.04 33.37 59.76
C LYS A 188 16.93 34.59 59.63
N VAL A 189 16.76 35.34 58.55
CA VAL A 189 17.49 36.59 58.31
C VAL A 189 16.53 37.72 57.99
N SER A 190 16.92 38.94 58.36
CA SER A 190 16.13 40.15 58.13
C SER A 190 17.04 41.31 57.77
N ALA A 191 16.64 42.07 56.75
CA ALA A 191 17.33 43.30 56.36
C ALA A 191 16.97 44.48 57.26
N ASP A 192 15.71 44.54 57.73
CA ASP A 192 15.14 45.68 58.46
C ASP A 192 14.92 45.39 59.96
N GLY A 193 14.85 44.13 60.35
CA GLY A 193 14.52 43.68 61.71
C GLY A 193 13.03 43.53 61.97
N ALA A 194 12.20 43.68 60.93
CA ALA A 194 10.75 43.49 60.97
C ALA A 194 10.34 42.28 60.11
N ALA A 195 10.82 42.23 58.86
CA ALA A 195 10.54 41.14 57.93
C ALA A 195 11.65 40.08 57.97
N PHE A 196 11.31 38.87 58.42
CA PHE A 196 12.24 37.74 58.49
C PHE A 196 11.94 36.71 57.40
N TYR A 197 13.00 36.20 56.79
CA TYR A 197 12.96 35.12 55.80
C TYR A 197 13.60 33.87 56.38
N ASP A 198 12.89 32.75 56.33
CA ASP A 198 13.44 31.43 56.70
C ASP A 198 14.47 31.02 55.64
N ALA A 199 15.75 31.17 55.95
CA ALA A 199 16.85 30.80 55.05
C ALA A 199 17.10 29.29 55.08
N LEU A 200 17.01 28.68 56.26
CA LEU A 200 17.21 27.26 56.48
C LEU A 200 16.23 26.74 57.53
N LEU A 201 15.65 25.57 57.26
CA LEU A 201 14.82 24.84 58.21
C LEU A 201 15.23 23.37 58.22
N VAL A 202 15.40 22.78 59.40
CA VAL A 202 15.68 21.36 59.59
C VAL A 202 14.49 20.70 60.25
N ALA A 203 13.86 19.78 59.53
CA ALA A 203 12.72 19.03 60.06
C ALA A 203 13.17 18.12 61.22
N GLY A 204 12.62 18.33 62.42
CA GLY A 204 13.02 17.58 63.61
C GLY A 204 12.81 16.07 63.51
N ALA A 205 11.78 15.62 62.77
CA ALA A 205 11.47 14.20 62.63
C ALA A 205 12.38 13.45 61.64
N SER A 206 12.92 14.12 60.62
CA SER A 206 13.62 13.48 59.50
C SER A 206 15.05 13.97 59.29
N GLY A 207 15.43 15.08 59.91
CA GLY A 207 16.70 15.77 59.63
C GLY A 207 16.74 16.42 58.23
N VAL A 208 15.64 16.41 57.47
CA VAL A 208 15.60 16.98 56.12
C VAL A 208 15.78 18.49 56.19
N VAL A 209 16.76 18.99 55.45
CA VAL A 209 17.03 20.42 55.30
C VAL A 209 16.17 20.98 54.16
N SER A 210 15.43 22.04 54.47
CA SER A 210 14.72 22.87 53.50
C SER A 210 15.39 24.24 53.41
N LEU A 211 15.47 24.79 52.20
CA LEU A 211 16.00 26.12 51.91
C LEU A 211 14.89 26.95 51.23
N PRO A 212 13.94 27.52 52.00
CA PRO A 212 12.74 28.17 51.45
C PRO A 212 13.04 29.35 50.51
N GLN A 213 14.17 30.02 50.70
CA GLN A 213 14.62 31.12 49.82
C GLN A 213 15.45 30.64 48.61
N GLY A 214 15.61 29.32 48.42
CA GLY A 214 16.42 28.73 47.35
C GLY A 214 17.93 28.78 47.60
N VAL A 215 18.70 28.31 46.62
CA VAL A 215 20.17 28.32 46.61
C VAL A 215 20.65 29.21 45.48
N ALA A 216 21.21 30.37 45.81
CA ALA A 216 21.94 31.21 44.85
C ALA A 216 23.41 30.77 44.82
N ALA A 217 23.76 29.83 43.95
CA ALA A 217 25.14 29.42 43.73
C ALA A 217 25.46 29.45 42.24
N ALA A 218 26.71 29.74 41.87
CA ALA A 218 27.26 29.54 40.53
C ALA A 218 27.38 28.05 40.14
N GLY A 219 26.48 27.20 40.65
CA GLY A 219 26.48 25.74 40.56
C GLY A 219 26.02 25.13 41.89
N PHE A 220 24.80 24.60 41.96
CA PHE A 220 24.39 23.70 43.03
C PHE A 220 24.95 22.32 42.70
N SER A 221 25.71 21.68 43.60
CA SER A 221 26.22 20.31 43.35
C SER A 221 25.89 19.36 44.50
N LEU A 222 25.39 18.18 44.14
CA LEU A 222 25.31 17.02 45.01
C LEU A 222 26.66 16.32 44.95
N ARG A 223 27.24 15.98 46.11
CA ARG A 223 28.50 15.24 46.19
C ARG A 223 28.32 14.01 47.05
N ASP A 224 28.99 12.93 46.68
CA ASP A 224 29.07 11.74 47.53
C ASP A 224 29.88 12.05 48.79
N ALA A 225 29.44 11.51 49.93
CA ALA A 225 30.06 11.78 51.23
C ALA A 225 31.40 11.04 51.41
N GLY A 226 31.60 9.89 50.77
CA GLY A 226 32.81 9.10 50.85
C GLY A 226 33.84 9.44 49.78
N ASP A 227 33.39 9.98 48.65
CA ASP A 227 34.24 10.41 47.53
C ASP A 227 33.80 11.77 46.98
N PRO A 228 34.44 12.87 47.44
CA PRO A 228 34.12 14.22 46.97
C PRO A 228 34.30 14.45 45.46
N ALA A 229 34.96 13.55 44.73
CA ALA A 229 35.07 13.63 43.28
C ALA A 229 33.80 13.17 42.55
N LYS A 230 32.94 12.36 43.19
CA LYS A 230 31.63 11.98 42.66
C LYS A 230 30.64 13.10 42.92
N GLN A 231 30.31 13.85 41.88
CA GLN A 231 29.42 15.00 41.99
C GLN A 231 28.44 15.12 40.82
N GLY A 232 27.22 15.56 41.10
CA GLY A 232 26.23 15.98 40.11
C GLY A 232 25.98 17.48 40.25
N ALA A 233 26.25 18.26 39.22
CA ALA A 233 26.10 19.72 39.23
C ALA A 233 24.87 20.18 38.43
N PHE A 234 24.16 21.16 38.98
CA PHE A 234 23.03 21.85 38.39
C PHE A 234 23.45 23.28 38.09
N SER A 235 23.57 23.62 36.80
CA SER A 235 23.95 24.95 36.32
C SER A 235 22.80 25.58 35.54
N VAL A 236 22.57 26.87 35.77
CA VAL A 236 21.64 27.71 35.00
C VAL A 236 22.39 28.78 34.19
N ALA A 237 23.73 28.75 34.19
CA ALA A 237 24.56 29.79 33.58
C ALA A 237 24.31 29.97 32.07
N ASP A 238 23.91 28.91 31.38
CA ASP A 238 23.67 28.93 29.92
C ASP A 238 22.22 29.28 29.55
N LEU A 239 21.35 29.59 30.53
CA LEU A 239 20.00 30.08 30.24
C LEU A 239 20.06 31.53 29.73
N THR A 240 19.90 31.71 28.42
CA THR A 240 19.99 33.02 27.74
C THR A 240 18.75 33.91 27.93
N ALA A 241 17.68 33.39 28.55
CA ALA A 241 16.46 34.12 28.90
C ALA A 241 15.88 33.59 30.22
N GLY A 242 15.26 34.48 31.01
CA GLY A 242 14.66 34.17 32.32
C GLY A 242 13.40 33.32 32.22
N ALA A 243 13.53 32.04 31.87
CA ALA A 243 12.43 31.08 31.81
C ALA A 243 12.58 30.01 32.90
N LEU A 244 11.51 29.78 33.66
CA LEU A 244 11.42 28.68 34.62
C LEU A 244 11.52 27.34 33.86
N ARG A 245 12.44 26.47 34.29
CA ARG A 245 12.48 25.08 33.82
C ARG A 245 12.05 24.15 34.95
N THR A 246 10.97 23.41 34.73
CA THR A 246 10.46 22.40 35.68
C THR A 246 10.87 21.02 35.21
N TYR A 247 11.62 20.30 36.05
CA TYR A 247 11.94 18.88 35.85
C TYR A 247 11.08 18.06 36.83
N THR A 248 10.13 17.30 36.30
CA THR A 248 9.29 16.40 37.12
C THR A 248 9.83 14.98 36.97
N LEU A 249 10.37 14.41 38.04
CA LEU A 249 10.79 13.01 38.08
C LEU A 249 9.54 12.14 38.33
N PRO A 250 9.24 11.15 37.48
CA PRO A 250 8.08 10.29 37.69
C PRO A 250 8.34 9.32 38.86
N ASP A 251 7.27 8.95 39.57
CA ASP A 251 7.27 8.00 40.71
C ASP A 251 7.38 6.53 40.25
N VAL A 252 8.21 6.28 39.23
CA VAL A 252 8.58 4.95 38.73
C VAL A 252 10.07 4.99 38.41
N SER A 253 10.84 4.11 39.04
CA SER A 253 12.32 4.10 39.09
C SER A 253 13.00 4.71 37.86
N SER A 254 13.41 5.97 37.96
CA SER A 254 14.18 6.64 36.92
C SER A 254 15.43 7.19 37.58
N GLU A 255 16.50 6.38 37.59
CA GLU A 255 17.84 6.91 37.75
C GLU A 255 18.06 8.08 36.77
N VAL A 256 18.81 9.09 37.20
CA VAL A 256 19.25 10.20 36.34
C VAL A 256 20.24 9.61 35.33
N ALA A 257 19.73 9.15 34.19
CA ALA A 257 20.52 8.38 33.23
C ALA A 257 21.67 9.22 32.63
N VAL A 258 22.90 8.83 32.95
CA VAL A 258 24.09 9.15 32.15
C VAL A 258 23.91 8.49 30.78
N LEU A 259 23.94 9.27 29.69
CA LEU A 259 23.74 8.75 28.32
C LEU A 259 24.97 7.98 27.80
N ALA A 260 25.17 6.74 28.28
CA ALA A 260 26.02 5.74 27.63
C ALA A 260 25.43 4.33 27.84
N GLY A 261 25.37 3.52 26.79
CA GLY A 261 24.81 2.16 26.81
C GLY A 261 23.48 1.99 26.05
N ALA A 262 22.95 0.76 26.03
CA ALA A 262 21.65 0.45 25.44
C ALA A 262 20.53 1.10 26.25
N GLN A 263 19.68 1.91 25.60
CA GLN A 263 18.56 2.61 26.22
C GLN A 263 17.25 1.98 25.77
N SER A 264 16.38 1.64 26.72
CA SER A 264 14.99 1.24 26.44
C SER A 264 14.06 2.37 26.84
N PHE A 265 13.36 2.94 25.86
CA PHE A 265 12.32 3.93 26.09
C PHE A 265 10.96 3.24 26.08
N SER A 266 10.19 3.36 27.17
CA SER A 266 8.79 2.93 27.20
C SER A 266 7.86 4.13 26.91
N GLY A 267 6.79 3.89 26.14
CA GLY A 267 5.79 4.90 25.76
C GLY A 267 6.24 5.87 24.66
N ALA A 268 5.35 6.79 24.24
CA ALA A 268 5.63 7.74 23.16
C ALA A 268 6.82 8.66 23.49
N LYS A 269 7.68 8.90 22.49
CA LYS A 269 8.84 9.81 22.58
C LYS A 269 8.86 10.71 21.35
N THR A 270 9.17 11.99 21.55
CA THR A 270 9.31 12.98 20.47
C THR A 270 10.74 13.50 20.50
N PHE A 271 11.46 13.38 19.39
CA PHE A 271 12.79 13.95 19.21
C PHE A 271 12.68 15.21 18.35
N ALA A 272 13.26 16.33 18.80
CA ALA A 272 13.17 17.62 18.11
C ALA A 272 14.20 17.79 16.98
N GLY A 273 15.15 16.86 16.83
CA GLY A 273 16.23 16.89 15.83
C GLY A 273 16.30 15.62 14.99
N ALA A 274 17.21 15.62 14.00
CA ALA A 274 17.46 14.45 13.15
C ALA A 274 17.93 13.25 13.99
N VAL A 275 17.35 12.08 13.73
CA VAL A 275 17.84 10.81 14.28
C VAL A 275 18.97 10.32 13.37
N THR A 276 20.21 10.40 13.85
CA THR A 276 21.40 9.94 13.12
C THR A 276 21.91 8.65 13.74
N VAL A 277 22.07 7.59 12.94
CA VAL A 277 22.73 6.35 13.36
C VAL A 277 24.05 6.22 12.64
N SER A 278 25.14 6.20 13.40
CA SER A 278 26.52 6.05 12.88
C SER A 278 27.00 4.59 12.88
N ALA A 279 26.20 3.68 13.44
CA ALA A 279 26.47 2.24 13.43
C ALA A 279 26.15 1.61 12.06
N ALA A 280 26.67 0.40 11.81
CA ALA A 280 26.45 -0.34 10.57
C ALA A 280 24.97 -0.72 10.34
N SER A 281 24.16 -0.80 11.39
CA SER A 281 22.72 -1.04 11.33
C SER A 281 21.95 -0.20 12.36
N ALA A 282 20.69 0.06 12.04
CA ALA A 282 19.71 0.73 12.89
C ALA A 282 18.40 -0.07 12.83
N ASP A 283 18.11 -0.84 13.87
CA ASP A 283 16.90 -1.65 13.92
C ASP A 283 15.76 -0.87 14.59
N PHE A 284 14.74 -0.50 13.81
CA PHE A 284 13.54 0.17 14.34
C PHE A 284 12.47 -0.88 14.67
N GLY A 285 12.61 -1.47 15.86
CA GLY A 285 11.64 -2.39 16.44
C GLY A 285 11.80 -3.85 15.99
N THR A 286 11.72 -4.77 16.96
CA THR A 286 11.95 -6.22 16.77
C THR A 286 10.81 -7.03 17.41
N ALA A 287 9.55 -6.65 17.15
CA ALA A 287 8.41 -7.35 17.72
C ALA A 287 8.19 -8.71 17.01
N SER A 288 7.91 -9.75 17.79
CA SER A 288 7.54 -11.08 17.29
C SER A 288 6.06 -11.20 16.89
N GLY A 289 5.29 -10.11 16.94
CA GLY A 289 3.87 -10.04 16.58
C GLY A 289 3.54 -8.75 15.81
N VAL A 290 2.25 -8.49 15.55
CA VAL A 290 1.82 -7.28 14.82
C VAL A 290 2.27 -6.02 15.55
N ALA A 291 3.15 -5.23 14.92
CA ALA A 291 3.64 -3.97 15.46
C ALA A 291 3.58 -2.86 14.41
N ASN A 292 3.15 -1.68 14.83
CA ASN A 292 3.06 -0.50 13.99
C ASN A 292 4.25 0.42 14.29
N TYR A 293 5.16 0.57 13.33
CA TYR A 293 6.30 1.47 13.42
C TYR A 293 6.04 2.73 12.60
N GLY A 294 5.65 3.82 13.27
CA GLY A 294 5.35 5.09 12.61
C GLY A 294 6.60 5.93 12.38
N LEU A 295 7.09 5.99 11.14
CA LEU A 295 8.11 6.96 10.71
C LEU A 295 7.43 8.09 9.93
N GLY A 296 7.58 9.34 10.38
CA GLY A 296 6.98 10.50 9.73
C GLY A 296 5.45 10.61 9.89
N VAL A 297 4.87 10.14 10.99
CA VAL A 297 3.42 10.22 11.27
C VAL A 297 3.04 11.54 11.96
N GLY A 298 1.84 12.07 11.74
CA GLY A 298 1.28 13.24 12.44
C GLY A 298 0.61 14.26 11.50
N ALA A 299 -0.17 15.20 12.05
CA ALA A 299 -0.78 16.26 11.23
C ALA A 299 0.29 17.13 10.57
N THR A 300 0.07 17.47 9.31
CA THR A 300 0.93 18.41 8.57
C THR A 300 0.20 19.74 8.49
N VAL A 301 0.89 20.85 8.76
CA VAL A 301 0.37 22.18 8.43
C VAL A 301 0.21 22.24 6.91
N ALA A 302 -0.86 22.86 6.40
CA ALA A 302 -1.17 22.88 4.96
C ALA A 302 0.08 23.23 4.11
N ALA A 303 0.30 22.49 3.02
CA ALA A 303 1.40 22.63 2.06
C ALA A 303 2.82 22.19 2.52
N ALA A 304 3.00 21.61 3.71
CA ALA A 304 4.28 20.97 4.06
C ALA A 304 4.32 19.49 3.63
N THR A 305 5.47 19.02 3.14
CA THR A 305 5.70 17.62 2.76
C THR A 305 6.36 16.87 3.91
N LYS A 306 5.89 15.65 4.20
CA LYS A 306 6.63 14.71 5.04
C LYS A 306 7.47 13.83 4.14
N THR A 307 8.78 13.86 4.35
CA THR A 307 9.73 13.08 3.56
C THR A 307 10.39 12.04 4.45
N VAL A 308 10.35 10.78 4.02
CA VAL A 308 11.17 9.70 4.58
C VAL A 308 12.24 9.38 3.53
N ASN A 309 13.46 9.86 3.76
CA ASN A 309 14.59 9.58 2.89
C ASN A 309 15.22 8.23 3.30
N LEU A 310 15.18 7.24 2.41
CA LEU A 310 15.80 5.93 2.59
C LEU A 310 16.99 5.80 1.63
N GLY A 311 18.20 6.06 2.11
CA GLY A 311 19.44 5.92 1.35
C GLY A 311 20.65 6.50 2.05
N THR A 312 21.85 6.19 1.55
CA THR A 312 23.10 6.72 2.10
C THR A 312 23.42 8.07 1.48
N GLY A 313 24.04 8.99 2.23
CA GLY A 313 24.74 10.15 1.66
C GLY A 313 26.03 9.77 0.92
N GLY A 314 26.06 8.56 0.33
CA GLY A 314 27.26 7.85 -0.09
C GLY A 314 28.05 8.53 -1.21
N VAL A 315 29.34 8.20 -1.27
CA VAL A 315 30.29 8.64 -2.30
C VAL A 315 29.97 8.01 -3.67
N ALA A 316 30.50 8.61 -4.75
CA ALA A 316 30.32 8.12 -6.12
C ALA A 316 30.67 6.63 -6.25
N GLY A 317 29.76 5.84 -6.82
CA GLY A 317 29.88 4.38 -6.96
C GLY A 317 29.15 3.55 -5.89
N SER A 318 28.57 4.20 -4.86
CA SER A 318 27.75 3.49 -3.86
C SER A 318 26.41 3.06 -4.43
N THR A 319 25.99 1.82 -4.15
CA THR A 319 24.63 1.33 -4.41
C THR A 319 23.81 1.41 -3.13
N THR A 320 22.59 1.96 -3.21
CA THR A 320 21.60 1.87 -2.13
C THR A 320 20.56 0.83 -2.52
N VAL A 321 20.43 -0.23 -1.73
CA VAL A 321 19.37 -1.23 -1.88
C VAL A 321 18.36 -1.02 -0.76
N VAL A 322 17.11 -0.70 -1.11
CA VAL A 322 16.00 -0.62 -0.17
C VAL A 322 15.14 -1.87 -0.34
N THR A 323 15.26 -2.81 0.60
CA THR A 323 14.40 -4.00 0.63
C THR A 323 13.18 -3.71 1.49
N VAL A 324 11.97 -3.85 0.93
CA VAL A 324 10.70 -3.67 1.65
C VAL A 324 9.95 -5.00 1.62
N GLY A 325 10.00 -5.76 2.71
CA GLY A 325 9.44 -7.11 2.82
C GLY A 325 10.11 -7.94 3.93
N SER A 326 9.73 -9.21 4.07
CA SER A 326 10.37 -10.11 5.03
C SER A 326 11.81 -10.43 4.63
N GLY A 327 12.75 -10.37 5.59
CA GLY A 327 14.13 -10.85 5.41
C GLY A 327 14.27 -12.37 5.51
N VAL A 328 13.18 -13.09 5.83
CA VAL A 328 13.14 -14.55 5.94
C VAL A 328 12.65 -15.14 4.62
N ALA A 329 13.47 -15.98 3.98
CA ALA A 329 13.11 -16.69 2.76
C ALA A 329 11.81 -17.50 2.96
N GLY A 330 10.82 -17.29 2.11
CA GLY A 330 9.54 -18.01 2.13
C GLY A 330 8.44 -17.40 3.02
N ALA A 331 8.68 -16.28 3.70
CA ALA A 331 7.63 -15.57 4.43
C ALA A 331 6.91 -14.55 3.53
N GLU A 332 5.58 -14.66 3.42
CA GLU A 332 4.76 -13.73 2.64
C GLU A 332 4.75 -12.33 3.31
N GLY A 333 5.48 -11.39 2.74
CA GLY A 333 5.40 -9.97 3.11
C GLY A 333 4.51 -9.21 2.12
N SER A 334 3.49 -8.51 2.61
CA SER A 334 2.67 -7.63 1.78
C SER A 334 3.10 -6.16 1.95
N LEU A 335 3.41 -5.47 0.85
CA LEU A 335 3.61 -4.03 0.82
C LEU A 335 2.32 -3.36 0.32
N VAL A 336 1.65 -2.60 1.20
CA VAL A 336 0.47 -1.81 0.85
C VAL A 336 0.85 -0.33 0.78
N VAL A 337 0.81 0.27 -0.41
CA VAL A 337 0.99 1.72 -0.61
C VAL A 337 -0.37 2.38 -0.76
N ASN A 338 -0.90 2.97 0.31
CA ASN A 338 -2.21 3.61 0.31
C ASN A 338 -2.11 5.11 -0.05
N LEU A 339 -1.78 5.41 -1.31
CA LEU A 339 -1.64 6.77 -1.83
C LEU A 339 -2.45 6.93 -3.13
N PRO A 340 -3.00 8.12 -3.41
CA PRO A 340 -3.70 8.37 -4.67
C PRO A 340 -2.77 8.34 -5.89
N THR A 341 -1.46 8.48 -5.70
CA THR A 341 -0.46 8.48 -6.77
C THR A 341 0.89 7.98 -6.26
N VAL A 342 1.55 7.13 -7.04
CA VAL A 342 2.97 6.77 -6.88
C VAL A 342 3.72 7.32 -8.09
N THR A 343 4.70 8.20 -7.85
CA THR A 343 5.49 8.85 -8.92
C THR A 343 6.93 8.40 -8.84
N PHE A 344 7.49 7.95 -9.96
CA PHE A 344 8.90 7.64 -10.10
C PHE A 344 9.68 8.87 -10.60
N ALA A 345 10.96 9.00 -10.24
CA ALA A 345 11.82 10.05 -10.79
C ALA A 345 12.05 9.84 -12.30
N ASN A 346 12.38 10.93 -13.01
CA ASN A 346 12.61 10.94 -14.45
C ASN A 346 13.78 10.05 -14.92
N THR A 347 14.63 9.57 -14.01
CA THR A 347 15.80 8.73 -14.28
C THR A 347 15.56 7.24 -14.06
N VAL A 348 14.36 6.80 -13.67
CA VAL A 348 14.07 5.36 -13.51
C VAL A 348 14.07 4.69 -14.89
N THR A 349 15.04 3.79 -15.10
CA THR A 349 15.26 3.10 -16.38
C THR A 349 14.46 1.80 -16.53
N ALA A 350 14.06 1.18 -15.41
CA ALA A 350 13.26 -0.04 -15.42
C ALA A 350 12.44 -0.19 -14.12
N VAL A 351 11.24 -0.75 -14.25
CA VAL A 351 10.44 -1.29 -13.14
C VAL A 351 10.25 -2.78 -13.45
N GLY A 352 11.01 -3.65 -12.77
CA GLY A 352 10.98 -5.10 -12.99
C GLY A 352 9.90 -5.78 -12.16
N MET A 353 9.16 -6.71 -12.77
CA MET A 353 8.09 -7.48 -12.13
C MET A 353 8.12 -8.93 -12.63
N THR A 354 9.12 -9.72 -12.22
CA THR A 354 9.41 -11.06 -12.79
C THR A 354 8.26 -12.06 -12.60
N GLU A 355 7.55 -12.00 -11.48
CA GLU A 355 6.49 -12.98 -11.12
C GLU A 355 5.17 -12.32 -10.67
N ALA A 356 5.01 -11.00 -10.85
CA ALA A 356 3.86 -10.28 -10.29
C ALA A 356 2.63 -10.27 -11.21
N ALA A 357 1.45 -10.46 -10.62
CA ALA A 357 0.17 -10.18 -11.28
C ALA A 357 -0.16 -8.69 -11.17
N VAL A 358 -0.11 -7.95 -12.29
CA VAL A 358 -0.45 -6.52 -12.32
C VAL A 358 -1.93 -6.35 -12.66
N VAL A 359 -2.71 -5.79 -11.74
CA VAL A 359 -4.10 -5.41 -11.97
C VAL A 359 -4.22 -3.89 -12.02
N ALA A 360 -4.47 -3.34 -13.20
CA ALA A 360 -4.64 -1.90 -13.42
C ALA A 360 -6.01 -1.59 -14.00
N LYS A 361 -6.69 -0.57 -13.46
CA LYS A 361 -7.97 -0.09 -14.03
C LYS A 361 -7.73 0.67 -15.34
N TYR A 362 -6.65 1.46 -15.39
CA TYR A 362 -6.21 2.24 -16.54
C TYR A 362 -4.68 2.12 -16.68
N LEU A 363 -4.19 1.84 -17.89
CA LEU A 363 -2.76 1.73 -18.20
C LEU A 363 -2.45 2.58 -19.44
N GLY A 364 -1.58 3.57 -19.28
CA GLY A 364 -1.07 4.43 -20.35
C GLY A 364 0.42 4.20 -20.58
N LEU A 365 0.84 4.02 -21.83
CA LEU A 365 2.24 3.80 -22.25
C LEU A 365 2.67 4.85 -23.28
N GLY A 366 3.94 5.26 -23.23
CA GLY A 366 4.53 6.20 -24.21
C GLY A 366 3.96 7.63 -24.16
N GLY A 367 3.52 8.08 -22.98
CA GLY A 367 2.88 9.39 -22.81
C GLY A 367 1.37 9.42 -23.09
N ALA A 368 0.77 8.27 -23.44
CA ALA A 368 -0.68 8.14 -23.47
C ALA A 368 -1.27 8.06 -22.04
N SER A 369 -2.52 8.47 -21.88
CA SER A 369 -3.29 8.26 -20.66
C SER A 369 -4.36 7.19 -20.91
N GLY A 370 -4.49 6.23 -19.99
CA GLY A 370 -5.65 5.33 -19.98
C GLY A 370 -6.88 6.05 -19.41
N ASP A 371 -8.06 5.73 -19.94
CA ASP A 371 -9.33 6.35 -19.54
C ASP A 371 -10.48 5.33 -19.45
N ALA A 372 -11.70 5.81 -19.16
CA ALA A 372 -12.88 4.95 -18.99
C ALA A 372 -13.24 4.11 -20.23
N THR A 373 -12.89 4.61 -21.43
CA THR A 373 -13.14 3.98 -22.73
C THR A 373 -11.91 3.25 -23.29
N ASN A 374 -10.70 3.76 -23.03
CA ASN A 374 -9.42 3.19 -23.45
C ASN A 374 -8.63 2.78 -22.21
N ARG A 375 -9.01 1.65 -21.60
CA ARG A 375 -8.34 1.16 -20.38
C ARG A 375 -6.89 0.77 -20.58
N LEU A 376 -6.51 0.40 -21.80
CA LEU A 376 -5.12 0.31 -22.26
C LEU A 376 -4.93 1.30 -23.40
N SER A 377 -4.00 2.24 -23.25
CA SER A 377 -3.69 3.27 -24.26
C SER A 377 -2.18 3.32 -24.48
N VAL A 378 -1.74 3.26 -25.73
CA VAL A 378 -0.33 3.21 -26.11
C VAL A 378 -0.05 4.25 -27.19
N ASN A 379 0.85 5.19 -26.89
CA ASN A 379 1.36 6.14 -27.87
C ASN A 379 2.80 5.77 -28.22
N SER A 380 2.97 5.02 -29.30
CA SER A 380 4.27 4.50 -29.74
C SER A 380 4.29 4.32 -31.26
N PRO A 381 5.45 4.46 -31.94
CA PRO A 381 5.60 4.09 -33.35
C PRO A 381 5.32 2.60 -33.63
N ALA A 382 5.59 1.72 -32.65
CA ALA A 382 5.38 0.28 -32.77
C ALA A 382 4.97 -0.36 -31.45
N VAL A 383 4.16 -1.42 -31.54
CA VAL A 383 3.80 -2.31 -30.43
C VAL A 383 4.04 -3.75 -30.88
N LEU A 384 4.92 -4.47 -30.17
CA LEU A 384 5.20 -5.88 -30.44
C LEU A 384 4.53 -6.75 -29.36
N LEU A 385 3.60 -7.59 -29.78
CA LEU A 385 3.07 -8.68 -28.98
C LEU A 385 3.80 -9.96 -29.39
N ASN A 386 4.57 -10.57 -28.48
CA ASN A 386 5.41 -11.74 -28.78
C ASN A 386 5.14 -12.89 -27.80
N ASN A 387 5.57 -14.09 -28.17
CA ASN A 387 5.46 -15.30 -27.36
C ASN A 387 6.81 -16.03 -27.29
N ALA A 388 7.02 -16.81 -26.23
CA ALA A 388 8.21 -17.63 -26.04
C ALA A 388 8.03 -19.10 -26.50
N GLY A 389 6.87 -19.46 -27.06
CA GLY A 389 6.45 -20.84 -27.32
C GLY A 389 5.92 -21.05 -28.75
N ALA A 390 4.84 -21.83 -28.86
CA ALA A 390 4.29 -22.25 -30.16
C ALA A 390 3.26 -21.28 -30.76
N GLY A 391 2.83 -20.23 -30.04
CA GLY A 391 1.79 -19.32 -30.54
C GLY A 391 1.43 -18.16 -29.61
N ILE A 392 0.62 -17.23 -30.13
CA ILE A 392 0.06 -16.07 -29.44
C ILE A 392 -1.42 -15.92 -29.82
N GLU A 393 -2.27 -15.52 -28.87
CA GLU A 393 -3.70 -15.28 -29.10
C GLU A 393 -4.10 -13.89 -28.58
N THR A 394 -5.00 -13.21 -29.30
CA THR A 394 -5.73 -12.04 -28.81
C THR A 394 -7.21 -12.35 -28.83
N THR A 395 -7.83 -12.42 -27.65
CA THR A 395 -9.25 -12.75 -27.51
C THR A 395 -10.08 -11.46 -27.42
N LEU A 396 -11.07 -11.31 -28.30
CA LEU A 396 -12.09 -10.27 -28.24
C LEU A 396 -13.44 -10.93 -27.96
N ASN A 397 -14.05 -10.60 -26.81
CA ASN A 397 -15.32 -11.17 -26.38
C ASN A 397 -16.40 -10.09 -26.31
N LYS A 398 -17.59 -10.41 -26.81
CA LYS A 398 -18.78 -9.55 -26.75
C LYS A 398 -19.85 -10.16 -25.84
N ALA A 399 -20.70 -9.33 -25.24
CA ALA A 399 -21.64 -9.78 -24.20
C ALA A 399 -22.92 -10.40 -24.79
N ALA A 400 -23.38 -9.91 -25.94
CA ALA A 400 -24.54 -10.42 -26.65
C ALA A 400 -24.31 -10.53 -28.17
N MET A 401 -25.17 -11.28 -28.86
CA MET A 401 -25.09 -11.48 -30.31
C MET A 401 -25.11 -10.16 -31.11
N GLY A 402 -25.89 -9.17 -30.65
CA GLY A 402 -26.02 -7.85 -31.29
C GLY A 402 -24.90 -6.86 -30.99
N ASP A 403 -23.96 -7.19 -30.09
CA ASP A 403 -22.81 -6.35 -29.79
C ASP A 403 -21.67 -6.54 -30.80
N ASP A 404 -20.70 -5.62 -30.77
CA ASP A 404 -19.51 -5.67 -31.63
C ASP A 404 -18.28 -6.15 -30.85
N ALA A 405 -17.55 -7.11 -31.41
CA ALA A 405 -16.17 -7.43 -31.04
C ALA A 405 -15.29 -7.21 -32.27
N SER A 406 -14.51 -6.11 -32.29
CA SER A 406 -13.84 -5.65 -33.50
C SER A 406 -12.40 -5.18 -33.28
N ILE A 407 -11.60 -5.33 -34.33
CA ILE A 407 -10.37 -4.57 -34.54
C ILE A 407 -10.73 -3.41 -35.47
N ALA A 408 -10.47 -2.19 -34.99
CA ALA A 408 -10.79 -0.96 -35.72
C ALA A 408 -9.53 -0.28 -36.27
N PHE A 409 -9.53 0.00 -37.57
CA PHE A 409 -8.48 0.75 -38.26
C PHE A 409 -8.94 2.20 -38.44
N LYS A 410 -8.14 3.17 -37.97
CA LYS A 410 -8.55 4.58 -37.84
C LYS A 410 -7.56 5.53 -38.51
N THR A 411 -8.05 6.68 -38.97
CA THR A 411 -7.26 7.85 -39.37
C THR A 411 -7.80 9.05 -38.61
N GLY A 412 -6.94 9.78 -37.89
CA GLY A 412 -7.38 10.94 -37.09
C GLY A 412 -8.50 10.61 -36.09
N PHE A 413 -8.41 9.46 -35.42
CA PHE A 413 -9.42 8.91 -34.50
C PHE A 413 -10.79 8.53 -35.10
N SER A 414 -10.99 8.73 -36.41
CA SER A 414 -12.19 8.28 -37.11
C SER A 414 -11.96 6.90 -37.73
N ALA A 415 -12.84 5.94 -37.46
CA ALA A 415 -12.71 4.58 -37.98
C ALA A 415 -13.01 4.51 -39.49
N ARG A 416 -12.22 3.73 -40.20
CA ARG A 416 -12.28 3.56 -41.67
C ARG A 416 -12.53 2.12 -42.07
N ALA A 417 -12.08 1.17 -41.25
CA ALA A 417 -12.40 -0.23 -41.42
C ALA A 417 -12.56 -0.92 -40.07
N LEU A 418 -13.44 -1.93 -40.03
CA LEU A 418 -13.69 -2.82 -38.90
C LEU A 418 -13.61 -4.26 -39.38
N VAL A 419 -12.96 -5.11 -38.59
CA VAL A 419 -12.94 -6.57 -38.78
C VAL A 419 -13.33 -7.24 -37.47
N GLY A 420 -14.29 -8.15 -37.50
CA GLY A 420 -14.68 -8.93 -36.33
C GLY A 420 -16.13 -9.40 -36.37
N LEU A 421 -16.72 -9.61 -35.20
CA LEU A 421 -18.14 -9.95 -35.05
C LEU A 421 -18.91 -8.63 -34.91
N LEU A 422 -19.64 -8.23 -35.95
CA LEU A 422 -20.16 -6.86 -36.09
C LEU A 422 -21.70 -6.83 -36.17
N GLY A 423 -22.36 -6.84 -35.01
CA GLY A 423 -23.83 -6.87 -34.86
C GLY A 423 -24.45 -8.25 -35.12
N SER A 424 -23.63 -9.28 -35.24
CA SER A 424 -23.97 -10.69 -35.47
C SER A 424 -22.82 -11.57 -34.93
N ASP A 425 -23.02 -12.88 -34.87
CA ASP A 425 -21.96 -13.88 -34.63
C ASP A 425 -21.18 -14.23 -35.91
N ASP A 426 -21.56 -13.68 -37.06
CA ASP A 426 -20.82 -13.83 -38.31
C ASP A 426 -19.55 -12.95 -38.33
N LEU A 427 -18.46 -13.48 -38.89
CA LEU A 427 -17.26 -12.68 -39.12
C LEU A 427 -17.53 -11.71 -40.27
N ALA A 428 -17.34 -10.41 -40.05
CA ALA A 428 -17.60 -9.38 -41.03
C ALA A 428 -16.41 -8.43 -41.21
N VAL A 429 -16.28 -7.93 -42.44
CA VAL A 429 -15.41 -6.79 -42.79
C VAL A 429 -16.30 -5.64 -43.24
N LYS A 430 -16.26 -4.53 -42.51
CA LYS A 430 -17.01 -3.30 -42.83
C LYS A 430 -16.03 -2.15 -43.10
N VAL A 431 -16.34 -1.33 -44.09
CA VAL A 431 -15.56 -0.13 -44.44
C VAL A 431 -16.43 1.13 -44.39
N SER A 432 -15.83 2.27 -44.11
CA SER A 432 -16.50 3.56 -44.01
C SER A 432 -15.61 4.68 -44.52
N ALA A 433 -16.18 5.62 -45.28
CA ALA A 433 -15.48 6.81 -45.74
C ALA A 433 -15.45 7.93 -44.67
N ASP A 434 -16.46 7.99 -43.81
CA ASP A 434 -16.70 9.08 -42.85
C ASP A 434 -16.52 8.64 -41.38
N GLY A 435 -16.56 7.33 -41.10
CA GLY A 435 -16.51 6.75 -39.76
C GLY A 435 -17.85 6.77 -39.02
N ALA A 436 -18.94 7.11 -39.71
CA ALA A 436 -20.31 7.08 -39.19
C ALA A 436 -21.15 6.04 -39.93
N SER A 437 -21.01 5.96 -41.26
CA SER A 437 -21.78 5.06 -42.11
C SER A 437 -20.91 3.91 -42.60
N TYR A 438 -21.30 2.68 -42.28
CA TYR A 438 -20.51 1.49 -42.62
C TYR A 438 -21.17 0.66 -43.73
N THR A 439 -20.35 0.23 -44.67
CA THR A 439 -20.72 -0.72 -45.71
C THR A 439 -20.08 -2.07 -45.41
N THR A 440 -20.89 -3.13 -45.31
CA THR A 440 -20.39 -4.51 -45.24
C THR A 440 -19.83 -4.91 -46.59
N ALA A 441 -18.55 -5.26 -46.63
CA ALA A 441 -17.87 -5.74 -47.83
C ALA A 441 -17.94 -7.27 -47.92
N LEU A 442 -17.70 -7.95 -46.79
CA LEU A 442 -17.63 -9.41 -46.70
C LEU A 442 -18.24 -9.87 -45.38
N THR A 443 -18.93 -11.01 -45.42
CA THR A 443 -19.38 -11.76 -44.24
C THR A 443 -19.07 -13.24 -44.41
N VAL A 444 -18.63 -13.90 -43.34
CA VAL A 444 -18.52 -15.37 -43.25
C VAL A 444 -19.54 -15.85 -42.24
N ALA A 445 -20.51 -16.62 -42.71
CA ALA A 445 -21.59 -17.12 -41.87
C ALA A 445 -21.06 -18.12 -40.84
N ALA A 446 -21.32 -17.88 -39.56
CA ALA A 446 -20.80 -18.73 -38.48
C ALA A 446 -21.31 -20.19 -38.57
N ALA A 447 -22.55 -20.40 -39.04
CA ALA A 447 -23.18 -21.71 -39.10
C ALA A 447 -22.70 -22.59 -40.27
N SER A 448 -22.29 -21.99 -41.38
CA SER A 448 -22.01 -22.72 -42.64
C SER A 448 -20.60 -22.47 -43.19
N GLY A 449 -19.87 -21.49 -42.66
CA GLY A 449 -18.60 -21.03 -43.24
C GLY A 449 -18.77 -20.34 -44.59
N GLN A 450 -20.00 -20.09 -45.04
CA GLN A 450 -20.28 -19.50 -46.34
C GLN A 450 -19.80 -18.04 -46.37
N VAL A 451 -18.96 -17.71 -47.36
CA VAL A 451 -18.55 -16.35 -47.65
C VAL A 451 -19.61 -15.68 -48.52
N SER A 452 -20.09 -14.52 -48.08
CA SER A 452 -20.96 -13.64 -48.86
C SER A 452 -20.28 -12.28 -49.07
N LEU A 453 -20.37 -11.79 -50.31
CA LEU A 453 -19.86 -10.49 -50.72
C LEU A 453 -21.08 -9.61 -50.99
N ALA A 454 -21.39 -8.72 -50.04
CA ALA A 454 -22.62 -7.91 -50.09
C ALA A 454 -22.57 -6.80 -51.16
N LYS A 455 -21.41 -6.61 -51.81
CA LYS A 455 -21.17 -5.69 -52.91
C LYS A 455 -20.63 -6.44 -54.12
N PRO A 456 -20.83 -5.92 -55.34
CA PRO A 456 -20.27 -6.52 -56.55
C PRO A 456 -18.77 -6.77 -56.43
N VAL A 457 -18.34 -7.94 -56.90
CA VAL A 457 -16.93 -8.31 -56.94
C VAL A 457 -16.34 -7.82 -58.25
N ILE A 458 -15.29 -7.01 -58.16
CA ILE A 458 -14.50 -6.61 -59.32
C ILE A 458 -13.28 -7.53 -59.39
N LEU A 459 -13.26 -8.43 -60.37
CA LEU A 459 -12.08 -9.24 -60.67
C LEU A 459 -11.17 -8.47 -61.62
N SER A 460 -10.04 -7.98 -61.08
CA SER A 460 -9.01 -7.32 -61.90
C SER A 460 -8.51 -8.28 -62.98
N GLY A 461 -8.44 -7.80 -64.24
CA GLY A 461 -7.97 -8.59 -65.35
C GLY A 461 -6.51 -8.98 -65.20
N GLN A 462 -6.21 -10.28 -65.30
CA GLN A 462 -4.84 -10.80 -65.33
C GLN A 462 -4.33 -10.86 -66.77
N SER A 463 -3.04 -10.62 -67.00
CA SER A 463 -2.46 -10.60 -68.36
C SER A 463 -2.41 -11.97 -69.05
N ALA A 464 -2.66 -13.05 -68.32
CA ALA A 464 -2.78 -14.41 -68.84
C ALA A 464 -3.62 -15.27 -67.89
N ASP A 465 -3.97 -16.48 -68.33
CA ASP A 465 -4.55 -17.48 -67.42
C ASP A 465 -3.54 -17.87 -66.33
N PRO A 466 -4.00 -18.13 -65.09
CA PRO A 466 -3.14 -18.64 -64.02
C PRO A 466 -2.43 -19.93 -64.46
N VAL A 467 -1.19 -20.11 -64.01
CA VAL A 467 -0.44 -21.35 -64.23
C VAL A 467 -0.95 -22.39 -63.23
N ALA A 468 -1.54 -23.48 -63.74
CA ALA A 468 -2.08 -24.59 -62.94
C ALA A 468 -3.05 -24.15 -61.80
N PRO A 469 -4.17 -23.48 -62.14
CA PRO A 469 -5.16 -23.13 -61.13
C PRO A 469 -5.75 -24.40 -60.50
N ALA A 470 -6.01 -24.36 -59.20
CA ALA A 470 -6.75 -25.42 -58.54
C ALA A 470 -8.20 -25.46 -59.07
N ASP A 471 -8.81 -26.64 -59.10
CA ASP A 471 -10.23 -26.76 -59.42
C ASP A 471 -11.07 -25.91 -58.47
N GLY A 472 -12.04 -25.19 -59.02
CA GLY A 472 -12.85 -24.18 -58.33
C GLY A 472 -12.31 -22.75 -58.41
N THR A 473 -11.12 -22.53 -58.99
CA THR A 473 -10.58 -21.17 -59.19
C THR A 473 -11.41 -20.41 -60.23
N ILE A 474 -11.74 -19.15 -59.95
CA ILE A 474 -12.41 -18.22 -60.87
C ILE A 474 -11.47 -17.03 -61.11
N TRP A 475 -11.31 -16.58 -62.35
CA TRP A 475 -10.52 -15.40 -62.70
C TRP A 475 -11.05 -14.67 -63.93
N HIS A 476 -10.63 -13.42 -64.08
CA HIS A 476 -10.83 -12.63 -65.30
C HIS A 476 -9.50 -12.56 -66.05
N ASN A 477 -9.46 -13.10 -67.27
CA ASN A 477 -8.32 -12.97 -68.16
C ASN A 477 -8.44 -11.63 -68.91
N GLY A 478 -7.62 -10.66 -68.53
CA GLY A 478 -7.62 -9.31 -69.08
C GLY A 478 -7.09 -9.21 -70.52
N SER A 479 -6.33 -10.21 -70.99
CA SER A 479 -5.85 -10.25 -72.38
C SER A 479 -6.92 -10.78 -73.35
N THR A 480 -7.79 -11.69 -72.90
CA THR A 480 -8.89 -12.23 -73.73
C THR A 480 -10.25 -11.61 -73.41
N GLY A 481 -10.38 -10.89 -72.28
CA GLY A 481 -11.63 -10.32 -71.78
C GLY A 481 -12.60 -11.37 -71.17
N GLN A 482 -12.15 -12.62 -71.01
CA GLN A 482 -13.02 -13.73 -70.62
C GLN A 482 -13.08 -13.92 -69.11
N LEU A 483 -14.27 -14.26 -68.62
CA LEU A 483 -14.45 -14.82 -67.29
C LEU A 483 -14.25 -16.33 -67.36
N CYS A 484 -13.23 -16.82 -66.67
CA CYS A 484 -12.80 -18.21 -66.72
C CYS A 484 -12.94 -18.88 -65.35
N ALA A 485 -13.16 -20.18 -65.36
CA ALA A 485 -13.05 -21.01 -64.17
C ALA A 485 -12.35 -22.34 -64.48
N GLN A 486 -11.64 -22.88 -63.49
CA GLN A 486 -11.02 -24.19 -63.55
C GLN A 486 -12.02 -25.21 -62.96
N ILE A 487 -12.53 -26.12 -63.79
CA ILE A 487 -13.53 -27.11 -63.41
C ILE A 487 -13.17 -28.46 -64.04
N ASP A 488 -13.02 -29.50 -63.22
CA ASP A 488 -12.62 -30.86 -63.59
C ASP A 488 -11.25 -30.91 -64.30
N GLY A 489 -10.28 -30.16 -63.78
CA GLY A 489 -8.94 -30.08 -64.34
C GLY A 489 -8.82 -29.29 -65.64
N ARG A 490 -9.86 -28.54 -66.04
CA ARG A 490 -9.89 -27.77 -67.30
C ARG A 490 -10.35 -26.33 -67.11
N VAL A 491 -9.73 -25.43 -67.87
CA VAL A 491 -10.18 -24.05 -68.02
C VAL A 491 -11.46 -24.04 -68.86
N LYS A 492 -12.54 -23.44 -68.34
CA LYS A 492 -13.81 -23.21 -69.04
C LYS A 492 -14.08 -21.70 -69.09
N ALA A 493 -14.33 -21.19 -70.30
CA ALA A 493 -14.87 -19.85 -70.48
C ALA A 493 -16.37 -19.88 -70.22
N LEU A 494 -16.86 -19.01 -69.34
CA LEU A 494 -18.24 -19.05 -68.85
C LEU A 494 -19.23 -18.24 -69.72
N ASP A 495 -18.78 -17.74 -70.88
CA ASP A 495 -19.46 -16.71 -71.68
C ASP A 495 -19.83 -17.13 -73.13
N SER A 496 -19.77 -18.42 -73.52
CA SER A 496 -19.98 -18.84 -74.94
C SER A 496 -21.09 -19.90 -75.24
N GLN A 497 -22.15 -19.43 -75.93
CA GLN A 497 -22.90 -20.01 -77.08
C GLN A 497 -23.71 -21.35 -76.96
N GLN A 498 -24.92 -21.37 -76.34
CA GLN A 498 -25.87 -22.52 -76.40
C GLN A 498 -27.37 -22.27 -76.70
N ASP A 499 -27.87 -21.06 -76.99
CA ASP A 499 -29.33 -20.83 -77.13
C ASP A 499 -29.78 -20.24 -78.49
N LEU A 500 -29.88 -21.07 -79.54
CA LEU A 500 -30.71 -20.75 -80.72
C LEU A 500 -32.06 -21.51 -80.63
N PRO A 501 -33.22 -20.82 -80.49
CA PRO A 501 -34.52 -21.46 -80.33
C PRO A 501 -35.00 -22.18 -81.61
N PHE A 502 -35.57 -23.38 -81.46
CA PHE A 502 -36.20 -24.18 -82.51
C PHE A 502 -37.73 -24.16 -82.33
N LEU A 503 -38.47 -23.87 -83.41
CA LEU A 503 -39.94 -23.94 -83.40
C LEU A 503 -40.38 -25.42 -83.39
N LEU A 504 -41.03 -25.84 -82.31
CA LEU A 504 -41.66 -27.16 -82.21
C LEU A 504 -42.97 -27.15 -83.01
N PRO A 505 -43.19 -28.06 -83.98
CA PRO A 505 -44.48 -28.14 -84.67
C PRO A 505 -45.62 -28.50 -83.71
N PRO A 506 -46.84 -27.94 -83.90
CA PRO A 506 -48.03 -28.35 -83.15
C PRO A 506 -48.34 -29.85 -83.30
N VAL A 507 -49.11 -30.37 -82.34
CA VAL A 507 -49.70 -31.72 -82.39
C VAL A 507 -50.44 -31.91 -83.72
N GLY A 508 -50.19 -33.04 -84.38
CA GLY A 508 -50.78 -33.39 -85.66
C GLY A 508 -50.02 -32.91 -86.89
N GLU A 509 -49.00 -32.05 -86.75
CA GLU A 509 -48.13 -31.63 -87.85
C GLU A 509 -46.89 -32.51 -88.01
N TYR A 510 -46.25 -32.48 -89.19
CA TYR A 510 -45.07 -33.28 -89.48
C TYR A 510 -43.76 -32.50 -89.26
N VAL A 511 -42.83 -33.15 -88.56
CA VAL A 511 -41.41 -32.79 -88.50
C VAL A 511 -40.67 -33.50 -89.63
N MET A 512 -39.83 -32.75 -90.36
CA MET A 512 -38.95 -33.31 -91.38
C MET A 512 -37.67 -33.87 -90.75
N THR A 513 -37.29 -35.09 -91.13
CA THR A 513 -36.03 -35.71 -90.68
C THR A 513 -34.83 -35.15 -91.43
N THR A 514 -34.45 -33.90 -91.14
CA THR A 514 -33.35 -33.20 -91.83
C THR A 514 -32.45 -32.48 -90.83
N THR A 515 -31.22 -32.15 -91.23
CA THR A 515 -30.28 -31.36 -90.42
C THR A 515 -30.19 -29.88 -90.83
N GLY A 516 -30.96 -29.45 -91.83
CA GLY A 516 -30.99 -28.07 -92.34
C GLY A 516 -32.27 -27.32 -91.97
N CYS A 517 -32.15 -26.01 -91.75
CA CYS A 517 -33.28 -25.10 -91.49
C CYS A 517 -33.80 -24.51 -92.81
N GLY A 518 -35.04 -24.86 -93.19
CA GLY A 518 -35.89 -24.03 -94.06
C GLY A 518 -35.91 -24.33 -95.56
N GLY A 519 -37.10 -24.71 -96.04
CA GLY A 519 -37.74 -24.21 -97.27
C GLY A 519 -36.98 -24.23 -98.59
N ALA A 520 -36.83 -25.39 -99.24
CA ALA A 520 -36.73 -25.53 -100.71
C ALA A 520 -37.01 -26.97 -101.15
N SER A 521 -37.31 -27.16 -102.43
CA SER A 521 -37.98 -28.31 -103.07
C SER A 521 -37.46 -29.71 -102.71
N LEU A 522 -38.39 -30.66 -102.53
CA LEU A 522 -38.11 -32.09 -102.72
C LEU A 522 -37.53 -32.27 -104.12
N ALA A 523 -36.23 -32.48 -104.22
CA ALA A 523 -35.55 -32.64 -105.49
C ALA A 523 -34.82 -33.97 -105.46
N SER A 524 -35.52 -34.99 -106.00
CA SER A 524 -35.04 -36.27 -106.54
C SER A 524 -36.01 -37.41 -106.19
N ALA A 525 -36.21 -38.28 -107.17
CA ALA A 525 -36.92 -39.54 -107.05
C ALA A 525 -35.92 -40.60 -106.57
N LEU A 526 -36.14 -41.22 -105.41
CA LEU A 526 -35.38 -42.38 -104.97
C LEU A 526 -36.06 -43.64 -105.48
N ALA A 527 -35.48 -44.30 -106.48
CA ALA A 527 -36.00 -45.55 -107.03
C ALA A 527 -35.67 -46.72 -106.09
N GLY A 528 -36.72 -47.40 -105.63
CA GLY A 528 -36.63 -48.62 -104.84
C GLY A 528 -36.14 -49.82 -105.64
N ALA A 529 -35.82 -50.90 -104.91
CA ALA A 529 -35.60 -52.22 -105.47
C ALA A 529 -36.05 -53.27 -104.45
N ALA A 530 -36.43 -54.46 -104.92
CA ALA A 530 -36.90 -55.52 -104.03
C ALA A 530 -35.87 -55.84 -102.93
N GLY A 531 -36.30 -55.73 -101.68
CA GLY A 531 -35.47 -55.97 -100.50
C GLY A 531 -34.50 -54.84 -100.12
N ARG A 532 -34.49 -53.69 -100.80
CA ARG A 532 -33.55 -52.59 -100.50
C ARG A 532 -33.96 -51.83 -99.24
N ILE A 533 -33.02 -51.63 -98.31
CA ILE A 533 -33.12 -50.78 -97.13
C ILE A 533 -32.10 -49.64 -97.25
N GLU A 534 -32.53 -48.40 -97.00
CA GLU A 534 -31.66 -47.22 -96.97
C GLU A 534 -31.95 -46.38 -95.73
N ILE A 535 -30.93 -46.11 -94.91
CA ILE A 535 -31.03 -45.31 -93.66
C ILE A 535 -30.01 -44.15 -93.65
N PHE A 536 -30.31 -43.08 -92.93
CA PHE A 536 -29.44 -41.90 -92.78
C PHE A 536 -29.58 -41.25 -91.39
N PRO A 537 -28.59 -40.47 -90.91
CA PRO A 537 -28.61 -39.91 -89.56
C PRO A 537 -29.52 -38.69 -89.43
N PHE A 538 -30.20 -38.60 -88.29
CA PHE A 538 -31.13 -37.54 -87.89
C PHE A 538 -30.92 -37.16 -86.41
N VAL A 539 -30.92 -35.87 -86.08
CA VAL A 539 -30.81 -35.35 -84.70
C VAL A 539 -32.00 -34.43 -84.41
N PRO A 540 -32.93 -34.79 -83.49
CA PRO A 540 -34.03 -33.92 -83.10
C PRO A 540 -33.50 -32.65 -82.42
N ARG A 541 -34.03 -31.50 -82.84
CA ARG A 541 -33.69 -30.19 -82.24
C ARG A 541 -34.53 -29.86 -81.00
N ALA A 542 -35.53 -30.68 -80.72
CA ALA A 542 -36.37 -30.68 -79.51
C ALA A 542 -36.79 -32.12 -79.18
N ASN A 543 -37.42 -32.32 -78.02
CA ASN A 543 -38.05 -33.60 -77.69
C ASN A 543 -39.29 -33.78 -78.58
N LEU A 544 -39.38 -34.91 -79.30
CA LEU A 544 -40.48 -35.20 -80.22
C LEU A 544 -41.24 -36.43 -79.71
N VAL A 545 -42.55 -36.32 -79.54
CA VAL A 545 -43.45 -37.46 -79.34
C VAL A 545 -44.16 -37.69 -80.66
N VAL A 546 -44.08 -38.90 -81.21
CA VAL A 546 -44.47 -39.20 -82.59
C VAL A 546 -45.52 -40.30 -82.62
N ASP A 547 -46.66 -40.03 -83.28
CA ASP A 547 -47.78 -40.96 -83.41
C ASP A 547 -47.88 -41.61 -84.81
N ARG A 548 -47.29 -40.99 -85.83
CA ARG A 548 -47.23 -41.52 -87.20
C ARG A 548 -45.91 -41.26 -87.88
N MET A 549 -45.50 -42.20 -88.74
CA MET A 549 -44.40 -42.00 -89.68
C MET A 549 -44.93 -42.09 -91.10
N ALA A 550 -44.40 -41.26 -91.99
CA ALA A 550 -44.87 -41.17 -93.36
C ALA A 550 -43.72 -41.02 -94.38
N PHE A 551 -43.96 -41.50 -95.59
CA PHE A 551 -43.18 -41.17 -96.80
C PHE A 551 -44.12 -40.92 -97.98
N ASN A 552 -43.63 -40.28 -99.03
CA ASN A 552 -44.42 -39.99 -100.24
C ASN A 552 -43.99 -40.85 -101.43
N VAL A 553 -44.91 -41.62 -102.00
CA VAL A 553 -44.69 -42.44 -103.21
C VAL A 553 -44.93 -41.60 -104.46
N THR A 554 -43.90 -41.44 -105.29
CA THR A 554 -43.95 -40.65 -106.53
C THR A 554 -44.20 -41.51 -107.77
N VAL A 555 -43.79 -42.78 -107.75
CA VAL A 555 -44.11 -43.78 -108.79
C VAL A 555 -44.52 -45.07 -108.11
N ALA A 556 -45.77 -45.48 -108.33
CA ALA A 556 -46.33 -46.69 -107.73
C ALA A 556 -45.94 -47.97 -108.48
N ALA A 557 -45.94 -49.10 -107.78
CA ALA A 557 -45.77 -50.42 -108.40
C ALA A 557 -46.82 -51.38 -107.82
N ALA A 558 -47.57 -52.06 -108.68
CA ALA A 558 -48.67 -52.93 -108.25
C ALA A 558 -48.16 -54.03 -107.28
N GLY A 559 -48.83 -54.19 -106.13
CA GLY A 559 -48.43 -55.14 -105.08
C GLY A 559 -47.17 -54.75 -104.30
N ALA A 560 -46.62 -53.55 -104.51
CA ALA A 560 -45.47 -53.06 -103.76
C ALA A 560 -45.88 -52.62 -102.35
N LEU A 561 -45.00 -52.87 -101.39
CA LEU A 561 -45.14 -52.54 -99.98
C LEU A 561 -43.87 -51.83 -99.50
N GLY A 562 -44.03 -50.91 -98.55
CA GLY A 562 -42.92 -50.22 -97.89
C GLY A 562 -43.04 -50.26 -96.36
N ARG A 563 -41.88 -50.23 -95.68
CA ARG A 563 -41.78 -50.08 -94.22
C ARG A 563 -40.76 -49.01 -93.87
N ILE A 564 -41.01 -48.21 -92.83
CA ILE A 564 -40.05 -47.26 -92.27
C ILE A 564 -39.29 -47.96 -91.14
N LEU A 565 -37.99 -47.70 -91.05
CA LEU A 565 -37.12 -48.20 -89.99
C LEU A 565 -36.51 -47.03 -89.23
N LEU A 566 -36.42 -47.15 -87.92
CA LEU A 566 -35.69 -46.23 -87.06
C LEU A 566 -34.75 -47.02 -86.16
N TYR A 567 -33.49 -46.63 -86.14
CA TYR A 567 -32.44 -47.17 -85.29
C TYR A 567 -31.92 -46.09 -84.34
N ASP A 568 -31.49 -46.50 -83.15
CA ASP A 568 -30.72 -45.65 -82.23
C ASP A 568 -29.29 -45.45 -82.76
N ALA A 569 -28.55 -44.51 -82.19
CA ALA A 569 -27.11 -44.35 -82.47
C ALA A 569 -26.24 -44.80 -81.29
N ASP A 570 -25.07 -45.36 -81.60
CA ASP A 570 -24.02 -45.62 -80.60
C ASP A 570 -23.28 -44.34 -80.18
N ALA A 571 -22.34 -44.46 -79.24
CA ALA A 571 -21.51 -43.33 -78.75
C ALA A 571 -20.68 -42.64 -79.85
N ASN A 572 -20.51 -43.27 -81.01
CA ASN A 572 -19.80 -42.71 -82.16
C ASN A 572 -20.74 -42.17 -83.25
N GLY A 573 -22.06 -42.16 -83.01
CA GLY A 573 -23.08 -41.71 -83.95
C GLY A 573 -23.44 -42.72 -85.05
N ARG A 574 -23.07 -44.00 -84.92
CA ARG A 574 -23.35 -45.07 -85.91
C ARG A 574 -24.67 -45.78 -85.58
N PRO A 575 -25.38 -46.39 -86.54
CA PRO A 575 -26.65 -47.08 -86.26
C PRO A 575 -26.44 -48.30 -85.37
N ALA A 576 -27.28 -48.42 -84.34
CA ALA A 576 -27.23 -49.44 -83.30
C ALA A 576 -28.50 -50.31 -83.30
N SER A 577 -29.26 -50.33 -82.21
CA SER A 577 -30.48 -51.14 -82.04
C SER A 577 -31.68 -50.58 -82.81
N LEU A 578 -32.49 -51.46 -83.38
CA LEU A 578 -33.76 -51.10 -84.02
C LEU A 578 -34.75 -50.62 -82.95
N LEU A 579 -35.27 -49.40 -83.13
CA LEU A 579 -36.31 -48.81 -82.29
C LEU A 579 -37.71 -49.13 -82.82
N VAL A 580 -37.90 -49.07 -84.15
CA VAL A 580 -39.16 -49.44 -84.79
C VAL A 580 -38.95 -49.91 -86.23
N GLU A 581 -39.72 -50.92 -86.64
CA GLU A 581 -40.04 -51.23 -88.04
C GLU A 581 -41.56 -51.10 -88.16
N THR A 582 -42.04 -50.26 -89.07
CA THR A 582 -43.48 -50.01 -89.18
C THR A 582 -44.24 -51.17 -89.84
N ALA A 583 -45.57 -51.18 -89.72
CA ALA A 583 -46.43 -52.07 -90.50
C ALA A 583 -46.31 -51.81 -92.01
N ASP A 584 -46.73 -52.79 -92.82
CA ASP A 584 -46.74 -52.70 -94.29
C ASP A 584 -47.63 -51.57 -94.78
N MET A 585 -47.06 -50.68 -95.59
CA MET A 585 -47.78 -49.61 -96.28
C MET A 585 -47.90 -49.92 -97.77
N ASP A 586 -49.10 -49.79 -98.33
CA ASP A 586 -49.40 -50.05 -99.74
C ASP A 586 -48.77 -48.99 -100.68
N CYS A 587 -47.82 -49.43 -101.50
CA CYS A 587 -47.13 -48.62 -102.50
C CYS A 587 -47.64 -48.89 -103.93
N GLY A 588 -48.81 -49.54 -104.07
CA GLY A 588 -49.54 -49.75 -105.33
C GLY A 588 -50.21 -48.49 -105.88
N THR A 589 -50.25 -47.40 -105.10
CA THR A 589 -50.77 -46.09 -105.51
C THR A 589 -49.79 -44.97 -105.13
N THR A 590 -49.81 -43.86 -105.87
CA THR A 590 -48.98 -42.67 -105.55
C THR A 590 -49.53 -41.90 -104.34
N GLY A 591 -48.75 -40.97 -103.81
CA GLY A 591 -49.10 -40.11 -102.68
C GLY A 591 -48.50 -40.55 -101.34
N VAL A 592 -48.84 -39.81 -100.29
CA VAL A 592 -48.36 -40.04 -98.92
C VAL A 592 -48.88 -41.35 -98.38
N LYS A 593 -47.98 -42.18 -97.86
CA LYS A 593 -48.26 -43.41 -97.12
C LYS A 593 -47.82 -43.20 -95.69
N GLU A 594 -48.71 -43.49 -94.76
CA GLU A 594 -48.46 -43.35 -93.34
C GLU A 594 -49.00 -44.53 -92.54
N THR A 595 -48.44 -44.72 -91.35
CA THR A 595 -48.84 -45.76 -90.43
C THR A 595 -48.57 -45.33 -88.99
N ALA A 596 -49.32 -45.90 -88.05
CA ALA A 596 -49.24 -45.55 -86.64
C ALA A 596 -47.95 -46.09 -86.01
N VAL A 597 -47.35 -45.29 -85.13
CA VAL A 597 -46.20 -45.64 -84.29
C VAL A 597 -46.38 -45.04 -82.90
N ALA A 598 -45.59 -45.49 -81.92
CA ALA A 598 -45.48 -44.82 -80.63
C ALA A 598 -44.00 -44.65 -80.30
N LEU A 599 -43.49 -43.42 -80.47
CA LEU A 599 -42.06 -43.12 -80.34
C LEU A 599 -41.83 -41.79 -79.61
N THR A 600 -40.80 -41.75 -78.77
CA THR A 600 -40.29 -40.53 -78.16
C THR A 600 -38.82 -40.35 -78.52
N LEU A 601 -38.49 -39.24 -79.17
CA LEU A 601 -37.12 -38.88 -79.57
C LEU A 601 -36.62 -37.70 -78.72
N THR A 602 -35.38 -37.78 -78.24
CA THR A 602 -34.79 -36.79 -77.33
C THR A 602 -34.00 -35.72 -78.08
N ARG A 603 -34.11 -34.46 -77.62
CA ARG A 603 -33.32 -33.34 -78.14
C ARG A 603 -31.83 -33.64 -78.09
N GLY A 604 -31.13 -33.39 -79.20
CA GLY A 604 -29.67 -33.53 -79.30
C GLY A 604 -29.16 -34.96 -79.42
N ARG A 605 -30.03 -35.99 -79.40
CA ARG A 605 -29.64 -37.39 -79.59
C ARG A 605 -29.67 -37.80 -81.07
N SER A 606 -28.67 -38.56 -81.51
CA SER A 606 -28.60 -39.06 -82.90
C SER A 606 -29.44 -40.32 -83.09
N TYR A 607 -30.14 -40.40 -84.21
CA TYR A 607 -30.93 -41.56 -84.66
C TYR A 607 -30.64 -41.83 -86.14
N TRP A 608 -31.03 -43.02 -86.63
CA TRP A 608 -30.91 -43.39 -88.03
C TRP A 608 -32.26 -43.82 -88.58
N VAL A 609 -32.76 -43.10 -89.57
CA VAL A 609 -34.12 -43.30 -90.12
C VAL A 609 -34.05 -43.66 -91.60
N GLY A 610 -34.99 -44.46 -92.08
CA GLY A 610 -34.96 -44.93 -93.47
C GLY A 610 -36.19 -45.71 -93.92
N VAL A 611 -36.15 -46.20 -95.17
CA VAL A 611 -37.25 -46.96 -95.78
C VAL A 611 -36.75 -48.26 -96.40
N ARG A 612 -37.57 -49.32 -96.27
CA ARG A 612 -37.40 -50.63 -96.89
C ARG A 612 -38.43 -50.84 -97.99
N HIS A 613 -37.97 -51.34 -99.14
CA HIS A 613 -38.78 -51.52 -100.33
C HIS A 613 -39.05 -53.01 -100.61
N SER A 614 -40.30 -53.39 -100.90
CA SER A 614 -40.61 -54.74 -101.39
C SER A 614 -40.39 -54.91 -102.89
N ALA A 615 -40.46 -53.81 -103.66
CA ALA A 615 -40.36 -53.77 -105.12
C ALA A 615 -39.78 -52.42 -105.60
N THR A 616 -39.87 -52.12 -106.90
CA THR A 616 -39.23 -50.96 -107.55
C THR A 616 -40.06 -49.67 -107.55
N PHE A 617 -40.90 -49.43 -106.52
CA PHE A 617 -41.61 -48.15 -106.38
C PHE A 617 -40.63 -47.02 -106.04
N THR A 618 -41.03 -45.77 -106.32
CA THR A 618 -40.18 -44.59 -106.15
C THR A 618 -40.71 -43.67 -105.04
N LEU A 619 -39.80 -43.11 -104.24
CA LEU A 619 -40.10 -42.21 -103.12
C LEU A 619 -39.56 -40.79 -103.35
N SER A 620 -40.10 -39.82 -102.62
CA SER A 620 -39.43 -38.54 -102.39
C SER A 620 -38.15 -38.72 -101.58
N ALA A 621 -37.12 -37.91 -101.87
CA ALA A 621 -35.85 -37.94 -101.18
C ALA A 621 -35.36 -36.54 -100.77
N TRP A 622 -34.53 -36.49 -99.73
CA TRP A 622 -33.87 -35.27 -99.27
C TRP A 622 -32.70 -34.90 -100.19
N LEU A 623 -32.51 -33.60 -100.42
CA LEU A 623 -31.32 -33.07 -101.07
C LEU A 623 -30.06 -33.44 -100.27
N ALA A 624 -28.95 -33.68 -100.96
CA ALA A 624 -27.69 -34.09 -100.31
C ALA A 624 -27.19 -33.10 -99.24
N ALA A 625 -27.51 -31.80 -99.35
CA ALA A 625 -27.14 -30.79 -98.35
C ALA A 625 -27.96 -30.87 -97.05
N MET A 626 -29.09 -31.61 -97.05
CA MET A 626 -30.04 -31.65 -95.92
C MET A 626 -29.77 -32.77 -94.93
N SER A 627 -28.79 -33.65 -95.21
CA SER A 627 -28.33 -34.69 -94.29
C SER A 627 -26.81 -34.60 -94.06
N PRO A 628 -26.31 -35.00 -92.89
CA PRO A 628 -24.88 -35.03 -92.59
C PRO A 628 -24.11 -35.90 -93.57
N ASP A 629 -22.87 -35.54 -93.84
CA ASP A 629 -21.94 -36.46 -94.50
C ASP A 629 -21.51 -37.56 -93.52
N ILE A 630 -21.52 -38.81 -93.95
CA ILE A 630 -21.11 -39.96 -93.16
C ILE A 630 -19.60 -40.14 -93.39
N ASN A 631 -18.84 -40.02 -92.31
CA ASN A 631 -17.40 -40.27 -92.33
C ASN A 631 -17.10 -41.74 -92.66
N GLY A 632 -16.24 -41.97 -93.66
CA GLY A 632 -15.76 -43.29 -94.07
C GLY A 632 -14.86 -43.21 -95.30
N GLY A 633 -14.07 -44.26 -95.56
CA GLY A 633 -13.08 -44.29 -96.66
C GLY A 633 -11.74 -43.63 -96.32
N THR A 634 -10.71 -43.94 -97.11
CA THR A 634 -9.31 -43.52 -96.86
C THR A 634 -8.80 -42.41 -97.80
N ALA A 635 -9.64 -41.94 -98.73
CA ALA A 635 -9.30 -40.88 -99.69
C ALA A 635 -10.46 -39.87 -99.84
N PRO A 636 -10.17 -38.58 -100.12
CA PRO A 636 -11.18 -37.57 -100.44
C PRO A 636 -12.09 -38.04 -101.59
N ASN A 637 -13.40 -37.82 -101.47
CA ASN A 637 -14.39 -38.18 -102.48
C ASN A 637 -15.19 -36.93 -102.87
N LEU A 638 -15.43 -36.72 -104.17
CA LEU A 638 -16.25 -35.61 -104.68
C LEU A 638 -17.74 -35.83 -104.44
N ASN A 639 -18.17 -37.08 -104.23
CA ASN A 639 -19.54 -37.43 -103.89
C ASN A 639 -19.69 -37.55 -102.38
N ALA A 640 -20.63 -36.80 -101.82
CA ALA A 640 -20.97 -36.89 -100.41
C ALA A 640 -21.66 -38.23 -100.10
N ARG A 641 -21.36 -38.80 -98.94
CA ARG A 641 -21.80 -40.10 -98.44
C ARG A 641 -22.94 -39.88 -97.47
N LYS A 642 -24.16 -40.20 -97.86
CA LYS A 642 -25.35 -39.75 -97.11
C LYS A 642 -26.16 -40.86 -96.46
N VAL A 643 -26.05 -42.09 -96.98
CA VAL A 643 -26.89 -43.21 -96.56
C VAL A 643 -26.07 -44.48 -96.37
N LEU A 644 -26.58 -45.36 -95.52
CA LEU A 644 -26.20 -46.76 -95.48
C LEU A 644 -27.24 -47.57 -96.23
N ARG A 645 -26.80 -48.48 -97.11
CA ARG A 645 -27.68 -49.34 -97.91
C ARG A 645 -27.42 -50.81 -97.63
N ARG A 646 -28.48 -51.58 -97.41
CA ARG A 646 -28.46 -53.03 -97.25
C ARG A 646 -29.56 -53.68 -98.08
N THR A 647 -29.32 -54.88 -98.60
CA THR A 647 -30.33 -55.69 -99.30
C THR A 647 -30.75 -56.87 -98.43
N LEU A 648 -32.04 -56.99 -98.13
CA LEU A 648 -32.63 -58.02 -97.29
C LEU A 648 -34.05 -58.34 -97.77
N ALA A 649 -34.34 -59.62 -98.06
CA ALA A 649 -35.63 -60.08 -98.59
C ALA A 649 -36.82 -59.55 -97.77
N PHE A 650 -37.82 -58.93 -98.40
CA PHE A 650 -38.84 -58.14 -97.70
C PHE A 650 -39.62 -58.90 -96.60
N GLY A 651 -39.83 -60.21 -96.78
CA GLY A 651 -40.52 -61.07 -95.82
C GLY A 651 -39.73 -61.40 -94.54
N THR A 652 -38.43 -61.08 -94.46
CA THR A 652 -37.64 -61.30 -93.23
C THR A 652 -37.70 -60.08 -92.31
N ALA A 653 -37.63 -60.27 -90.99
CA ALA A 653 -37.56 -59.17 -90.04
C ALA A 653 -36.32 -58.29 -90.28
N ALA A 654 -36.41 -56.98 -90.03
CA ALA A 654 -35.24 -56.11 -90.04
C ALA A 654 -34.23 -56.52 -88.95
N PRO A 655 -32.92 -56.27 -89.14
CA PRO A 655 -31.91 -56.58 -88.14
C PRO A 655 -32.19 -55.86 -86.82
N ALA A 656 -32.25 -56.60 -85.70
CA ALA A 656 -32.45 -56.02 -84.36
C ALA A 656 -31.30 -55.07 -83.95
N SER A 657 -30.10 -55.29 -84.49
CA SER A 657 -28.98 -54.36 -84.47
C SER A 657 -28.45 -54.20 -85.89
N TRP A 658 -28.15 -52.98 -86.32
CA TRP A 658 -27.68 -52.74 -87.69
C TRP A 658 -26.28 -53.35 -87.91
N GLY A 659 -25.35 -53.19 -86.96
CA GLY A 659 -23.96 -53.65 -87.10
C GLY A 659 -23.21 -52.88 -88.20
N PHE A 660 -22.91 -51.60 -87.94
CA PHE A 660 -22.28 -50.68 -88.91
C PHE A 660 -21.05 -51.27 -89.59
N THR A 661 -21.05 -51.26 -90.93
CA THR A 661 -19.89 -51.58 -91.76
C THR A 661 -19.67 -50.49 -92.79
N SER A 662 -18.43 -50.05 -92.97
CA SER A 662 -18.09 -48.96 -93.89
C SER A 662 -18.37 -49.30 -95.37
N ALA A 663 -18.48 -50.59 -95.71
CA ALA A 663 -18.85 -51.08 -97.04
C ALA A 663 -20.30 -50.74 -97.43
N GLU A 664 -21.18 -50.46 -96.46
CA GLU A 664 -22.58 -50.11 -96.72
C GLU A 664 -22.79 -48.61 -96.99
N ILE A 665 -21.73 -47.80 -96.84
CA ILE A 665 -21.77 -46.37 -97.10
C ILE A 665 -21.87 -46.14 -98.62
N MET A 666 -22.97 -45.53 -99.05
CA MET A 666 -23.20 -45.24 -100.46
C MET A 666 -22.82 -43.79 -100.78
N ALA A 667 -21.81 -43.62 -101.64
CA ALA A 667 -21.44 -42.32 -102.17
C ALA A 667 -22.45 -41.85 -103.23
N GLY A 668 -22.94 -40.61 -103.09
CA GLY A 668 -23.88 -39.99 -104.05
C GLY A 668 -25.32 -40.49 -103.98
N ALA A 669 -25.66 -41.35 -103.02
CA ALA A 669 -27.04 -41.79 -102.81
C ALA A 669 -27.83 -40.74 -102.04
N LEU A 670 -29.13 -40.65 -102.34
CA LEU A 670 -30.07 -39.70 -101.75
C LEU A 670 -30.76 -40.35 -100.54
N ALA A 671 -30.98 -39.56 -99.49
CA ALA A 671 -31.67 -40.03 -98.29
C ALA A 671 -33.19 -40.11 -98.53
N PRO A 672 -33.88 -41.20 -98.15
CA PRO A 672 -35.34 -41.27 -98.25
C PRO A 672 -35.99 -40.17 -97.40
N ALA A 673 -36.97 -39.47 -97.95
CA ALA A 673 -37.69 -38.44 -97.20
C ALA A 673 -38.72 -39.08 -96.27
N VAL A 674 -38.45 -39.00 -94.96
CA VAL A 674 -39.34 -39.50 -93.90
C VAL A 674 -39.86 -38.35 -93.05
N TRP A 675 -41.15 -38.33 -92.79
CA TRP A 675 -41.82 -37.36 -91.94
C TRP A 675 -42.32 -38.03 -90.66
N LEU A 676 -42.22 -37.30 -89.55
CA LEU A 676 -42.65 -37.73 -88.22
C LEU A 676 -43.79 -36.82 -87.75
N ARG A 677 -44.98 -37.37 -87.53
CA ARG A 677 -46.12 -36.57 -87.05
C ARG A 677 -46.08 -36.43 -85.54
N MET A 678 -46.24 -35.21 -85.02
CA MET A 678 -46.31 -34.96 -83.58
C MET A 678 -47.58 -35.55 -82.98
N ALA A 679 -47.44 -36.35 -81.93
CA ALA A 679 -48.52 -36.99 -81.18
C ALA A 679 -49.36 -36.01 -80.35
#